data_AF-A0A2S8BGI9-F1
#
_entry.id   AF-A0A2S8BGI9-F1
#
_cell.length_a   1.000
_cell.length_b   1.000
_cell.length_c   1.000
_cell.angle_alpha   90.00
_cell.angle_beta   90.00
_cell.angle_gamma   90.00
#
_symmetry.space_group_name_H-M   'P 1'
#
loop_
_entity.id
_entity.type
_entity.pdbx_description
1 polymer ?
#
loop_
_entity_poly.entity_id
_entity_poly.type
_entity_poly.pdbx_seq_one_letter_code
_entity_poly.pdbx_strand_id
1 'polypeptide(L)'
;MTTQIAHFIDGQRTAGQSQRTADVLNPSTGQVQATVPMGSAADVDAAVASAAEAQKGWAATNPQRRARVMMRFIELVNANMDELAELLSREHGKTVADARGDIQRGIEVVEFCVGIPHLLKGEYTEGAGPGIDVYSLRQPLGVVAGITPFNFPAMIPLWKAGPALACGNAFILKPSERDPSVPVRLAELFIQAGLPPGVFQVVHGDKEAVDAILHHPDIAAVGFVGSSDIAQYIYATAAANGKRAQCFGGAKNHMIVMPDADLDQAVDALIGAGYGSAGERCMAISVAVPVGEQTADRLRARLVERINNLRVGHSLDPKADYGPLVTAAALARVRDYIGQGVAAGAELVVDGRERASNDLPSVRRAWRAAFSSGPPCSTGSPPTCRSTPTKSSGRCCASCARPITKRRCGCRPNTSTATGWRSSPGTATAPATSPPGCRPAWSGSTCPSRSRWPTTPSAAGNAPGSATSTSTVRPRSSSTPRSRPSPSAGRPASRTVPNSTSPPWNRAGMRFFEMDDDERVITETAAAFAGKRLAPHALEWDATHHFPTDVLREAAGLGMAAIYCREDVGGSGLRRLDGVRIFEQLATGDPVTAAYLSIHNMCAWMIDSFGTEEQRKTWLPRLASMELIASYCLTEPGAGSDAAALATRAVKQGGDYVLDGVKQFISGAGASDVYVVMARTGADGPRGISTFIVEKDTPGLSFGAAEDKMGWNAQPTAQVIFDGVRVPAEAMLGGPDGEGAGFGIAMQGLNGGRLNIAACSLGGAQAAFDKAAGYLADREAFGSALLDEPTIRFALADMATALETSRMLLWRAASALDDDADDKVELCAMAKRYVTDACYDVADKALQLHGGYGYLREYGLEKIVRDLRVHRILEGTNEIMRV
;
A
#
# COMPACT_ATOMS: atom_id res chain seq x y z
N MET A 1 -39.80 33.16 -18.70
CA MET A 1 -39.39 33.16 -17.28
C MET A 1 -38.35 32.06 -17.12
N THR A 2 -37.29 32.29 -16.35
CA THR A 2 -36.30 31.26 -16.04
C THR A 2 -36.85 30.38 -14.93
N THR A 3 -36.84 29.06 -15.10
CA THR A 3 -37.35 28.12 -14.09
C THR A 3 -36.35 28.01 -12.94
N GLN A 4 -36.82 28.10 -11.70
CA GLN A 4 -35.98 27.82 -10.53
C GLN A 4 -36.10 26.34 -10.14
N ILE A 5 -34.97 25.65 -10.05
CA ILE A 5 -34.84 24.29 -9.52
C ILE A 5 -34.82 24.42 -8.00
N ALA A 6 -35.67 23.67 -7.30
CA ALA A 6 -35.84 23.76 -5.86
C ALA A 6 -34.92 22.80 -5.09
N HIS A 7 -34.59 23.10 -3.83
CA HIS A 7 -34.17 22.06 -2.88
C HIS A 7 -35.29 21.02 -2.72
N PHE A 8 -34.94 19.81 -2.26
CA PHE A 8 -35.89 18.78 -1.87
C PHE A 8 -35.72 18.45 -0.37
N ILE A 9 -36.59 19.01 0.46
CA ILE A 9 -36.50 18.95 1.94
C ILE A 9 -37.84 18.44 2.47
N ASP A 10 -37.80 17.57 3.47
CA ASP A 10 -38.98 16.92 4.08
C ASP A 10 -40.00 16.35 3.06
N GLY A 11 -39.51 15.77 1.96
CA GLY A 11 -40.35 15.19 0.90
C GLY A 11 -41.01 16.21 -0.05
N GLN A 12 -40.67 17.50 0.03
CA GLN A 12 -41.26 18.57 -0.77
C GLN A 12 -40.20 19.43 -1.48
N ARG A 13 -40.59 20.07 -2.59
CA ARG A 13 -39.77 21.10 -3.25
C ARG A 13 -39.84 22.40 -2.46
N THR A 14 -38.69 22.99 -2.10
CA THR A 14 -38.60 24.29 -1.41
C THR A 14 -37.52 25.20 -2.01
N ALA A 15 -37.73 26.51 -1.96
CA ALA A 15 -36.72 27.49 -2.38
C ALA A 15 -35.56 27.64 -1.39
N GLY A 16 -35.74 27.19 -0.14
CA GLY A 16 -34.83 27.49 0.97
C GLY A 16 -35.05 28.90 1.55
N GLN A 17 -34.17 29.26 2.49
CA GLN A 17 -34.09 30.57 3.13
C GLN A 17 -33.11 31.49 2.38
N SER A 18 -32.05 30.91 1.81
CA SER A 18 -31.05 31.64 1.03
C SER A 18 -31.66 32.33 -0.20
N GLN A 19 -31.33 33.61 -0.38
CA GLN A 19 -31.71 34.41 -1.55
C GLN A 19 -30.65 34.35 -2.68
N ARG A 20 -29.57 33.57 -2.51
CA ARG A 20 -28.54 33.38 -3.55
C ARG A 20 -28.97 32.30 -4.54
N THR A 21 -28.70 32.52 -5.82
CA THR A 21 -28.87 31.52 -6.88
C THR A 21 -27.66 31.46 -7.81
N ALA A 22 -27.44 30.32 -8.44
CA ALA A 22 -26.53 30.16 -9.57
C ALA A 22 -27.31 29.83 -10.86
N ASP A 23 -26.71 30.16 -12.01
CA ASP A 23 -27.25 29.84 -13.34
C ASP A 23 -27.00 28.38 -13.72
N VAL A 24 -28.04 27.69 -14.17
CA VAL A 24 -27.98 26.36 -14.78
C VAL A 24 -28.05 26.53 -16.29
N LEU A 25 -26.98 26.14 -16.98
CA LEU A 25 -26.80 26.33 -18.41
C LEU A 25 -27.39 25.15 -19.21
N ASN A 26 -27.73 25.40 -20.47
CA ASN A 26 -27.72 24.38 -21.51
C ASN A 26 -26.37 24.49 -22.24
N PRO A 27 -25.39 23.58 -22.01
CA PRO A 27 -24.05 23.69 -22.57
C PRO A 27 -24.02 23.55 -24.11
N SER A 28 -25.06 22.96 -24.72
CA SER A 28 -25.19 22.84 -26.18
C SER A 28 -25.54 24.18 -26.85
N THR A 29 -26.03 25.15 -26.09
CA THR A 29 -26.38 26.51 -26.56
C THR A 29 -25.56 27.62 -25.90
N GLY A 30 -24.95 27.35 -24.74
CA GLY A 30 -24.29 28.34 -23.88
C GLY A 30 -25.25 29.26 -23.12
N GLN A 31 -26.57 29.04 -23.20
CA GLN A 31 -27.60 29.89 -22.58
C GLN A 31 -28.02 29.37 -21.21
N VAL A 32 -28.44 30.27 -20.31
CA VAL A 32 -29.09 29.92 -19.04
C VAL A 32 -30.49 29.35 -19.34
N GLN A 33 -30.79 28.16 -18.84
CA GLN A 33 -32.12 27.52 -18.97
C GLN A 33 -32.91 27.51 -17.65
N ALA A 34 -32.21 27.48 -16.52
CA ALA A 34 -32.78 27.46 -15.18
C ALA A 34 -31.86 28.19 -14.18
N THR A 35 -32.32 28.43 -12.96
CA THR A 35 -31.48 28.83 -11.82
C THR A 35 -31.65 27.83 -10.67
N VAL A 36 -30.67 27.76 -9.77
CA VAL A 36 -30.70 26.87 -8.61
C VAL A 36 -30.26 27.63 -7.34
N PRO A 37 -30.94 27.49 -6.18
CA PRO A 37 -30.57 28.20 -4.96
C PRO A 37 -29.25 27.68 -4.39
N MET A 38 -28.41 28.63 -3.94
CA MET A 38 -27.20 28.34 -3.18
C MET A 38 -27.57 28.27 -1.70
N GLY A 39 -27.94 27.08 -1.22
CA GLY A 39 -28.39 26.85 0.15
C GLY A 39 -27.35 27.31 1.18
N SER A 40 -27.87 27.94 2.23
CA SER A 40 -27.10 28.44 3.37
C SER A 40 -26.87 27.36 4.43
N ALA A 41 -26.11 27.67 5.48
CA ALA A 41 -26.03 26.81 6.66
C ALA A 41 -27.43 26.48 7.23
N ALA A 42 -28.32 27.46 7.34
CA ALA A 42 -29.67 27.26 7.87
C ALA A 42 -30.57 26.37 6.98
N ASP A 43 -30.25 26.23 5.69
CA ASP A 43 -30.91 25.29 4.78
C ASP A 43 -30.42 23.85 4.99
N VAL A 44 -29.13 23.68 5.33
CA VAL A 44 -28.56 22.39 5.75
C VAL A 44 -29.09 21.99 7.12
N ASP A 45 -29.09 22.89 8.10
CA ASP A 45 -29.56 22.64 9.47
C ASP A 45 -31.03 22.16 9.47
N ALA A 46 -31.90 22.83 8.70
CA ALA A 46 -33.31 22.45 8.54
C ALA A 46 -33.48 21.04 7.92
N ALA A 47 -32.67 20.71 6.91
CA ALA A 47 -32.69 19.39 6.30
C ALA A 47 -32.17 18.31 7.26
N VAL A 48 -31.08 18.56 7.99
CA VAL A 48 -30.53 17.62 8.98
C VAL A 48 -31.50 17.39 10.13
N ALA A 49 -32.21 18.41 10.61
CA ALA A 49 -33.24 18.27 11.64
C ALA A 49 -34.39 17.33 11.21
N SER A 50 -34.94 17.51 10.00
CA SER A 50 -35.93 16.59 9.41
C SER A 50 -35.35 15.17 9.26
N ALA A 51 -34.11 15.05 8.78
CA ALA A 51 -33.44 13.76 8.62
C ALA A 51 -33.23 13.03 9.96
N ALA A 52 -32.82 13.73 11.02
CA ALA A 52 -32.53 13.16 12.33
C ALA A 52 -33.79 12.60 13.01
N GLU A 53 -34.97 13.19 12.79
CA GLU A 53 -36.23 12.62 13.27
C GLU A 53 -36.69 11.44 12.40
N ALA A 54 -36.76 11.63 11.08
CA ALA A 54 -37.23 10.62 10.14
C ALA A 54 -36.38 9.33 10.17
N GLN A 55 -35.07 9.45 10.43
CA GLN A 55 -34.15 8.32 10.52
C GLN A 55 -34.54 7.31 11.61
N LYS A 56 -35.14 7.75 12.73
CA LYS A 56 -35.51 6.89 13.86
C LYS A 56 -36.54 5.83 13.42
N GLY A 57 -37.60 6.27 12.75
CA GLY A 57 -38.64 5.39 12.18
C GLY A 57 -38.12 4.55 11.01
N TRP A 58 -37.19 5.07 10.22
CA TRP A 58 -36.59 4.34 9.10
C TRP A 58 -35.64 3.22 9.56
N ALA A 59 -34.82 3.46 10.59
CA ALA A 59 -33.96 2.45 11.20
C ALA A 59 -34.76 1.28 11.80
N ALA A 60 -35.86 1.60 12.49
CA ALA A 60 -36.79 0.62 13.05
C ALA A 60 -37.57 -0.18 11.98
N THR A 61 -37.63 0.32 10.74
CA THR A 61 -38.23 -0.42 9.62
C THR A 61 -37.31 -1.55 9.18
N ASN A 62 -37.80 -2.80 9.27
CA ASN A 62 -36.97 -3.98 9.02
C ASN A 62 -36.34 -4.01 7.61
N PRO A 63 -35.17 -4.65 7.41
CA PRO A 63 -34.43 -4.61 6.14
C PRO A 63 -35.23 -5.07 4.91
N GLN A 64 -36.15 -6.04 5.07
CA GLN A 64 -37.00 -6.51 3.97
C GLN A 64 -38.01 -5.45 3.51
N ARG A 65 -38.57 -4.67 4.44
CA ARG A 65 -39.43 -3.52 4.10
C ARG A 65 -38.63 -2.40 3.44
N ARG A 66 -37.39 -2.14 3.89
CA ARG A 66 -36.50 -1.16 3.24
C ARG A 66 -36.11 -1.58 1.81
N ALA A 67 -35.81 -2.86 1.60
CA ALA A 67 -35.57 -3.42 0.27
C ALA A 67 -36.77 -3.27 -0.69
N ARG A 68 -38.02 -3.32 -0.21
CA ARG A 68 -39.20 -3.12 -1.08
C ARG A 68 -39.34 -1.69 -1.61
N VAL A 69 -38.88 -0.68 -0.86
CA VAL A 69 -38.77 0.70 -1.36
C VAL A 69 -37.72 0.76 -2.48
N MET A 70 -36.60 0.04 -2.35
CA MET A 70 -35.60 -0.07 -3.41
C MET A 70 -36.15 -0.75 -4.67
N MET A 71 -36.87 -1.87 -4.52
CA MET A 71 -37.57 -2.55 -5.64
C MET A 71 -38.51 -1.57 -6.38
N ARG A 72 -39.38 -0.88 -5.65
CA ARG A 72 -40.35 0.06 -6.25
C ARG A 72 -39.66 1.28 -6.87
N PHE A 73 -38.55 1.74 -6.31
CA PHE A 73 -37.73 2.80 -6.91
C PHE A 73 -37.14 2.36 -8.25
N ILE A 74 -36.61 1.13 -8.35
CA ILE A 74 -36.08 0.57 -9.61
C ILE A 74 -37.17 0.53 -10.70
N GLU A 75 -38.37 0.08 -10.38
CA GLU A 75 -39.53 0.12 -11.30
C GLU A 75 -39.82 1.56 -11.77
N LEU A 76 -39.84 2.51 -10.84
CA LEU A 76 -40.17 3.91 -11.11
C LEU A 76 -39.09 4.63 -11.93
N VAL A 77 -37.80 4.42 -11.66
CA VAL A 77 -36.72 5.02 -12.47
C VAL A 77 -36.75 4.45 -13.89
N ASN A 78 -36.96 3.14 -14.06
CA ASN A 78 -37.10 2.54 -15.40
C ASN A 78 -38.32 3.11 -16.15
N ALA A 79 -39.46 3.30 -15.48
CA ALA A 79 -40.66 3.90 -16.07
C ALA A 79 -40.49 5.39 -16.46
N ASN A 80 -39.51 6.09 -15.90
CA ASN A 80 -39.21 7.52 -16.18
C ASN A 80 -37.83 7.71 -16.84
N MET A 81 -37.23 6.64 -17.38
CA MET A 81 -35.86 6.63 -17.93
C MET A 81 -35.65 7.70 -19.01
N ASP A 82 -36.60 7.87 -19.92
CA ASP A 82 -36.51 8.80 -21.03
C ASP A 82 -36.56 10.27 -20.58
N GLU A 83 -37.42 10.59 -19.60
CA GLU A 83 -37.51 11.91 -18.98
C GLU A 83 -36.20 12.26 -18.26
N LEU A 84 -35.72 11.34 -17.42
CA LEU A 84 -34.48 11.49 -16.67
C LEU A 84 -33.28 11.65 -17.60
N ALA A 85 -33.22 10.89 -18.70
CA ALA A 85 -32.12 10.97 -19.66
C ALA A 85 -32.12 12.28 -20.45
N GLU A 86 -33.27 12.79 -20.91
CA GLU A 86 -33.34 14.10 -21.56
C GLU A 86 -32.93 15.23 -20.60
N LEU A 87 -33.45 15.19 -19.36
CA LEU A 87 -33.15 16.17 -18.31
C LEU A 87 -31.64 16.23 -18.01
N LEU A 88 -30.99 15.07 -17.87
CA LEU A 88 -29.55 14.94 -17.67
C LEU A 88 -28.75 15.47 -18.88
N SER A 89 -29.10 15.05 -20.09
CA SER A 89 -28.46 15.50 -21.33
C SER A 89 -28.61 16.99 -21.58
N ARG A 90 -29.69 17.62 -21.11
CA ARG A 90 -29.92 19.06 -21.26
C ARG A 90 -29.06 19.91 -20.34
N GLU A 91 -28.73 19.46 -19.14
CA GLU A 91 -27.93 20.23 -18.17
C GLU A 91 -26.43 19.89 -18.27
N HIS A 92 -26.07 18.61 -18.31
CA HIS A 92 -24.66 18.18 -18.45
C HIS A 92 -24.12 18.35 -19.88
N GLY A 93 -24.94 18.05 -20.89
CA GLY A 93 -24.50 18.02 -22.30
C GLY A 93 -24.02 16.65 -22.84
N LYS A 94 -24.01 15.59 -22.04
CA LYS A 94 -23.76 14.22 -22.57
C LYS A 94 -24.91 13.72 -23.45
N THR A 95 -24.67 12.74 -24.31
CA THR A 95 -25.70 12.19 -25.20
C THR A 95 -26.81 11.49 -24.42
N VAL A 96 -28.02 11.37 -24.98
CA VAL A 96 -29.13 10.65 -24.32
C VAL A 96 -28.77 9.17 -24.07
N ALA A 97 -27.91 8.57 -24.90
CA ALA A 97 -27.38 7.22 -24.69
C ALA A 97 -26.45 7.17 -23.46
N ASP A 98 -25.49 8.09 -23.33
CA ASP A 98 -24.64 8.21 -22.14
C ASP A 98 -25.47 8.50 -20.88
N ALA A 99 -26.54 9.29 -20.99
CA ALA A 99 -27.43 9.61 -19.88
C ALA A 99 -28.25 8.40 -19.41
N ARG A 100 -28.78 7.57 -20.32
CA ARG A 100 -29.37 6.26 -19.97
C ARG A 100 -28.34 5.38 -19.24
N GLY A 101 -27.08 5.37 -19.69
CA GLY A 101 -25.99 4.65 -19.03
C GLY A 101 -25.68 5.16 -17.61
N ASP A 102 -25.67 6.48 -17.40
CA ASP A 102 -25.52 7.13 -16.09
C ASP A 102 -26.61 6.64 -15.11
N ILE A 103 -27.87 6.69 -15.54
CA ILE A 103 -29.02 6.28 -14.75
C ILE A 103 -28.96 4.77 -14.46
N GLN A 104 -28.73 3.93 -15.48
CA GLN A 104 -28.65 2.47 -15.33
C GLN A 104 -27.56 2.03 -14.35
N ARG A 105 -26.36 2.61 -14.42
CA ARG A 105 -25.26 2.31 -13.49
C ARG A 105 -25.49 2.83 -12.07
N GLY A 106 -26.48 3.71 -11.88
CA GLY A 106 -27.05 4.06 -10.59
C GLY A 106 -28.10 3.06 -10.10
N ILE A 107 -29.00 2.60 -10.99
CA ILE A 107 -30.02 1.57 -10.73
C ILE A 107 -29.34 0.27 -10.24
N GLU A 108 -28.28 -0.19 -10.90
CA GLU A 108 -27.54 -1.41 -10.56
C GLU A 108 -27.05 -1.45 -9.08
N VAL A 109 -26.72 -0.29 -8.50
CA VAL A 109 -26.36 -0.22 -7.06
C VAL A 109 -27.60 -0.32 -6.17
N VAL A 110 -28.75 0.22 -6.61
CA VAL A 110 -30.02 0.06 -5.89
C VAL A 110 -30.54 -1.39 -5.98
N GLU A 111 -30.32 -2.08 -7.11
CA GLU A 111 -30.57 -3.52 -7.29
C GLU A 111 -29.74 -4.35 -6.30
N PHE A 112 -28.43 -4.08 -6.19
CA PHE A 112 -27.59 -4.68 -5.14
C PHE A 112 -28.14 -4.40 -3.72
N CYS A 113 -28.65 -3.19 -3.48
CA CYS A 113 -29.26 -2.81 -2.20
C CYS A 113 -30.60 -3.51 -1.90
N VAL A 114 -31.25 -4.19 -2.86
CA VAL A 114 -32.36 -5.10 -2.57
C VAL A 114 -31.89 -6.29 -1.71
N GLY A 115 -30.62 -6.70 -1.83
CA GLY A 115 -29.96 -7.73 -1.03
C GLY A 115 -29.68 -7.35 0.44
N ILE A 116 -30.05 -6.14 0.88
CA ILE A 116 -29.69 -5.61 2.20
C ILE A 116 -30.04 -6.51 3.43
N PRO A 117 -31.09 -7.34 3.45
CA PRO A 117 -31.32 -8.28 4.57
C PRO A 117 -30.21 -9.33 4.74
N HIS A 118 -29.46 -9.63 3.68
CA HIS A 118 -28.26 -10.47 3.75
C HIS A 118 -27.02 -9.65 4.10
N LEU A 119 -26.82 -8.49 3.45
CA LEU A 119 -25.61 -7.67 3.57
C LEU A 119 -25.41 -7.05 4.98
N LEU A 120 -26.49 -6.87 5.74
CA LEU A 120 -26.46 -6.40 7.13
C LEU A 120 -26.26 -7.50 8.18
N LYS A 121 -26.08 -8.77 7.79
CA LYS A 121 -25.72 -9.82 8.75
C LYS A 121 -24.43 -9.44 9.50
N GLY A 122 -24.48 -9.52 10.82
CA GLY A 122 -23.28 -9.60 11.65
C GLY A 122 -22.79 -11.05 11.77
N GLU A 123 -21.70 -11.24 12.49
CA GLU A 123 -21.17 -12.54 12.88
C GLU A 123 -21.75 -13.01 14.23
N TYR A 124 -21.72 -14.32 14.45
CA TYR A 124 -22.07 -14.96 15.72
C TYR A 124 -21.04 -16.05 16.03
N THR A 125 -20.63 -16.17 17.29
CA THR A 125 -19.71 -17.19 17.79
C THR A 125 -20.28 -17.76 19.08
N GLU A 126 -20.84 -18.96 18.98
CA GLU A 126 -21.24 -19.77 20.13
C GLU A 126 -19.99 -20.21 20.91
N GLY A 127 -20.04 -20.14 22.24
CA GLY A 127 -18.98 -20.69 23.09
C GLY A 127 -17.60 -20.03 22.94
N ALA A 128 -17.56 -18.74 22.57
CA ALA A 128 -16.32 -17.94 22.53
C ALA A 128 -15.59 -17.91 23.91
N GLY A 129 -16.35 -18.09 24.99
CA GLY A 129 -15.86 -18.64 26.25
C GLY A 129 -16.83 -19.69 26.81
N PRO A 130 -16.51 -20.39 27.91
CA PRO A 130 -17.39 -21.41 28.50
C PRO A 130 -18.74 -20.82 28.94
N GLY A 131 -19.79 -21.05 28.14
CA GLY A 131 -21.12 -20.45 28.34
C GLY A 131 -21.21 -18.96 27.98
N ILE A 132 -20.31 -18.46 27.12
CA ILE A 132 -20.27 -17.06 26.67
C ILE A 132 -20.28 -17.02 25.15
N ASP A 133 -21.37 -16.50 24.59
CA ASP A 133 -21.52 -16.26 23.16
C ASP A 133 -21.15 -14.80 22.83
N VAL A 134 -20.59 -14.58 21.63
CA VAL A 134 -20.20 -13.26 21.13
C VAL A 134 -20.82 -13.05 19.75
N TYR A 135 -21.38 -11.86 19.50
CA TYR A 135 -21.96 -11.50 18.21
C TYR A 135 -21.72 -10.03 17.84
N SER A 136 -21.72 -9.74 16.54
CA SER A 136 -21.60 -8.38 16.00
C SER A 136 -22.94 -7.93 15.38
N LEU A 137 -23.18 -6.62 15.31
CA LEU A 137 -24.37 -6.02 14.69
C LEU A 137 -23.97 -4.86 13.78
N ARG A 138 -24.55 -4.79 12.58
CA ARG A 138 -24.34 -3.69 11.62
C ARG A 138 -25.51 -2.71 11.70
N GLN A 139 -25.40 -1.76 12.63
CA GLN A 139 -26.44 -0.73 12.87
C GLN A 139 -26.23 0.53 12.00
N PRO A 140 -27.29 1.34 11.76
CA PRO A 140 -27.16 2.63 11.08
C PRO A 140 -26.32 3.63 11.89
N LEU A 141 -25.83 4.67 11.21
CA LEU A 141 -25.02 5.74 11.79
C LEU A 141 -25.83 6.98 12.21
N GLY A 142 -27.11 7.07 11.83
CA GLY A 142 -27.92 8.28 11.97
C GLY A 142 -28.04 9.02 10.63
N VAL A 143 -27.80 10.34 10.63
CA VAL A 143 -27.76 11.15 9.40
C VAL A 143 -26.37 11.05 8.77
N VAL A 144 -26.32 10.85 7.45
CA VAL A 144 -25.08 10.86 6.66
C VAL A 144 -25.24 11.75 5.42
N ALA A 145 -24.12 12.22 4.87
CA ALA A 145 -24.14 13.15 3.74
C ALA A 145 -23.37 12.65 2.52
N GLY A 146 -23.87 12.99 1.33
CA GLY A 146 -23.21 12.78 0.05
C GLY A 146 -22.97 14.10 -0.66
N ILE A 147 -21.73 14.32 -1.10
CA ILE A 147 -21.36 15.46 -1.96
C ILE A 147 -20.92 14.89 -3.31
N THR A 148 -21.54 15.30 -4.41
CA THR A 148 -21.36 14.65 -5.73
C THR A 148 -20.97 15.63 -6.85
N PRO A 149 -20.22 15.17 -7.86
CA PRO A 149 -19.74 16.02 -8.94
C PRO A 149 -20.79 16.16 -10.05
N PHE A 150 -20.52 17.05 -11.00
CA PHE A 150 -21.39 17.28 -12.16
C PHE A 150 -21.47 16.06 -13.08
N ASN A 151 -20.36 15.36 -13.27
CA ASN A 151 -20.21 14.47 -14.42
C ASN A 151 -21.05 13.19 -14.38
N PHE A 152 -21.69 12.85 -13.27
CA PHE A 152 -22.67 11.77 -13.17
C PHE A 152 -23.75 12.08 -12.11
N PRO A 153 -24.78 12.89 -12.45
CA PRO A 153 -25.76 13.40 -11.48
C PRO A 153 -26.90 12.40 -11.21
N ALA A 154 -26.86 11.18 -11.79
CA ALA A 154 -27.69 10.05 -11.37
C ALA A 154 -26.84 8.97 -10.68
N MET A 155 -25.81 8.45 -11.35
CA MET A 155 -24.99 7.34 -10.88
C MET A 155 -24.36 7.60 -9.51
N ILE A 156 -23.67 8.72 -9.33
CA ILE A 156 -22.88 8.99 -8.11
C ILE A 156 -23.76 9.34 -6.90
N PRO A 157 -24.87 10.10 -7.05
CA PRO A 157 -25.91 10.16 -6.02
C PRO A 157 -26.41 8.79 -5.57
N LEU A 158 -26.76 7.90 -6.52
CA LEU A 158 -27.29 6.57 -6.18
C LEU A 158 -26.23 5.63 -5.57
N TRP A 159 -24.96 5.73 -5.97
CA TRP A 159 -23.82 5.06 -5.32
C TRP A 159 -23.69 5.37 -3.83
N LYS A 160 -24.16 6.53 -3.37
CA LYS A 160 -24.08 6.94 -1.96
C LYS A 160 -25.42 6.78 -1.24
N ALA A 161 -26.50 7.28 -1.83
CA ALA A 161 -27.84 7.27 -1.25
C ALA A 161 -28.40 5.83 -1.15
N GLY A 162 -28.31 5.04 -2.23
CA GLY A 162 -28.84 3.66 -2.27
C GLY A 162 -28.42 2.81 -1.06
N PRO A 163 -27.10 2.57 -0.84
CA PRO A 163 -26.63 1.76 0.29
C PRO A 163 -26.88 2.44 1.64
N ALA A 164 -26.75 3.77 1.75
CA ALA A 164 -27.01 4.47 3.01
C ALA A 164 -28.47 4.33 3.46
N LEU A 165 -29.43 4.57 2.54
CA LEU A 165 -30.86 4.42 2.77
C LEU A 165 -31.21 2.96 3.07
N ALA A 166 -30.68 2.00 2.31
CA ALA A 166 -30.91 0.58 2.55
C ALA A 166 -30.40 0.13 3.94
N CYS A 167 -29.22 0.60 4.35
CA CYS A 167 -28.67 0.38 5.69
C CYS A 167 -29.53 0.95 6.82
N GLY A 168 -30.46 1.88 6.56
CA GLY A 168 -31.34 2.49 7.56
C GLY A 168 -30.87 3.87 8.05
N ASN A 169 -29.99 4.55 7.31
CA ASN A 169 -29.61 5.95 7.56
C ASN A 169 -30.61 6.90 6.89
N ALA A 170 -30.65 8.15 7.34
CA ALA A 170 -31.18 9.26 6.53
C ALA A 170 -30.02 9.96 5.81
N PHE A 171 -30.31 10.57 4.66
CA PHE A 171 -29.28 10.99 3.70
C PHE A 171 -29.50 12.40 3.17
N ILE A 172 -28.51 13.27 3.38
CA ILE A 172 -28.44 14.63 2.80
C ILE A 172 -27.55 14.62 1.56
N LEU A 173 -28.11 14.88 0.39
CA LEU A 173 -27.37 15.03 -0.86
C LEU A 173 -27.09 16.50 -1.16
N LYS A 174 -25.81 16.87 -1.29
CA LYS A 174 -25.35 18.08 -1.97
C LYS A 174 -24.87 17.69 -3.37
N PRO A 175 -25.69 17.85 -4.43
CA PRO A 175 -25.27 17.55 -5.78
C PRO A 175 -24.51 18.74 -6.39
N SER A 176 -23.98 18.53 -7.59
CA SER A 176 -23.51 19.61 -8.46
C SER A 176 -24.59 20.66 -8.70
N GLU A 177 -24.17 21.92 -8.66
CA GLU A 177 -24.97 23.10 -8.99
C GLU A 177 -25.14 23.34 -10.51
N ARG A 178 -24.53 22.53 -11.37
CA ARG A 178 -24.56 22.70 -12.84
C ARG A 178 -25.64 21.89 -13.54
N ASP A 179 -26.02 20.79 -12.91
CA ASP A 179 -26.90 19.73 -13.41
C ASP A 179 -27.75 19.17 -12.25
N PRO A 180 -28.57 20.03 -11.60
CA PRO A 180 -29.18 19.74 -10.31
C PRO A 180 -30.56 19.06 -10.42
N SER A 181 -31.20 19.08 -11.60
CA SER A 181 -32.61 18.68 -11.73
C SER A 181 -32.82 17.17 -11.56
N VAL A 182 -31.89 16.35 -12.03
CA VAL A 182 -31.94 14.88 -11.89
C VAL A 182 -31.88 14.43 -10.43
N PRO A 183 -30.94 14.91 -9.58
CA PRO A 183 -30.95 14.68 -8.13
C PRO A 183 -32.31 14.92 -7.45
N VAL A 184 -32.99 16.03 -7.77
CA VAL A 184 -34.32 16.36 -7.23
C VAL A 184 -35.37 15.35 -7.73
N ARG A 185 -35.37 15.04 -9.03
CA ARG A 185 -36.32 14.09 -9.62
C ARG A 185 -36.16 12.67 -9.05
N LEU A 186 -34.93 12.23 -8.76
CA LEU A 186 -34.69 10.97 -8.07
C LEU A 186 -35.25 10.98 -6.64
N ALA A 187 -35.19 12.11 -5.92
CA ALA A 187 -35.77 12.21 -4.59
C ALA A 187 -37.30 12.13 -4.60
N GLU A 188 -37.95 12.74 -5.59
CA GLU A 188 -39.40 12.59 -5.84
C GLU A 188 -39.77 11.13 -6.14
N LEU A 189 -38.98 10.42 -6.94
CA LEU A 189 -39.20 9.00 -7.24
C LEU A 189 -39.01 8.11 -6.00
N PHE A 190 -38.12 8.47 -5.05
CA PHE A 190 -38.01 7.78 -3.76
C PHE A 190 -39.25 7.97 -2.88
N ILE A 191 -39.83 9.18 -2.81
CA ILE A 191 -41.11 9.40 -2.11
C ILE A 191 -42.24 8.60 -2.78
N GLN A 192 -42.30 8.59 -4.12
CA GLN A 192 -43.26 7.76 -4.87
C GLN A 192 -43.03 6.24 -4.68
N ALA A 193 -41.82 5.82 -4.30
CA ALA A 193 -41.49 4.45 -3.94
C ALA A 193 -41.88 4.07 -2.50
N GLY A 194 -42.40 5.02 -1.70
CA GLY A 194 -42.76 4.82 -0.30
C GLY A 194 -41.61 5.00 0.68
N LEU A 195 -40.53 5.71 0.30
CA LEU A 195 -39.57 6.22 1.27
C LEU A 195 -40.25 7.30 2.13
N PRO A 196 -40.09 7.32 3.46
CA PRO A 196 -40.67 8.37 4.29
C PRO A 196 -40.06 9.75 3.98
N PRO A 197 -40.84 10.85 4.15
CA PRO A 197 -40.31 12.22 4.18
C PRO A 197 -39.12 12.37 5.13
N GLY A 198 -38.21 13.30 4.81
CA GLY A 198 -36.99 13.56 5.58
C GLY A 198 -35.86 12.54 5.41
N VAL A 199 -36.14 11.30 5.02
CA VAL A 199 -35.14 10.22 4.96
C VAL A 199 -34.15 10.39 3.79
N PHE A 200 -34.58 10.95 2.65
CA PHE A 200 -33.69 11.37 1.56
C PHE A 200 -34.01 12.80 1.15
N GLN A 201 -32.99 13.67 1.14
CA GLN A 201 -33.14 15.10 0.91
C GLN A 201 -32.01 15.63 0.02
N VAL A 202 -32.29 16.70 -0.71
CA VAL A 202 -31.39 17.33 -1.69
C VAL A 202 -31.24 18.80 -1.38
N VAL A 203 -30.08 19.21 -0.86
CA VAL A 203 -29.75 20.60 -0.55
C VAL A 203 -28.74 21.08 -1.59
N HIS A 204 -29.16 22.02 -2.45
CA HIS A 204 -28.27 22.66 -3.41
C HIS A 204 -27.43 23.75 -2.71
N GLY A 205 -26.30 24.13 -3.31
CA GLY A 205 -25.34 25.01 -2.65
C GLY A 205 -24.05 25.14 -3.44
N ASP A 206 -23.12 25.92 -2.89
CA ASP A 206 -21.72 25.97 -3.33
C ASP A 206 -20.81 25.38 -2.24
N LYS A 207 -19.73 26.06 -1.86
CA LYS A 207 -18.87 25.69 -0.73
C LYS A 207 -19.58 25.87 0.62
N GLU A 208 -20.51 26.82 0.76
CA GLU A 208 -21.15 27.09 2.05
C GLU A 208 -21.95 25.89 2.58
N ALA A 209 -22.81 25.30 1.73
CA ALA A 209 -23.54 24.08 2.09
C ALA A 209 -22.62 22.87 2.33
N VAL A 210 -21.48 22.78 1.62
CA VAL A 210 -20.46 21.74 1.86
C VAL A 210 -19.80 21.92 3.22
N ASP A 211 -19.45 23.14 3.59
CA ASP A 211 -18.81 23.45 4.86
C ASP A 211 -19.80 23.28 6.03
N ALA A 212 -21.07 23.66 5.86
CA ALA A 212 -22.12 23.36 6.83
C ALA A 212 -22.28 21.84 7.05
N ILE A 213 -22.35 21.04 5.98
CA ILE A 213 -22.37 19.57 6.06
C ILE A 213 -21.14 19.00 6.80
N LEU A 214 -19.98 19.61 6.65
CA LEU A 214 -18.73 19.16 7.27
C LEU A 214 -18.67 19.43 8.78
N HIS A 215 -19.30 20.51 9.25
CA HIS A 215 -19.24 20.95 10.65
C HIS A 215 -20.52 20.61 11.46
N HIS A 216 -21.66 20.34 10.81
CA HIS A 216 -22.90 20.01 11.50
C HIS A 216 -22.72 18.79 12.42
N PRO A 217 -23.04 18.86 13.73
CA PRO A 217 -22.73 17.79 14.68
C PRO A 217 -23.36 16.45 14.29
N ASP A 218 -24.67 16.43 14.03
CA ASP A 218 -25.46 15.21 13.82
C ASP A 218 -25.16 14.43 12.52
N ILE A 219 -24.32 14.94 11.62
CA ILE A 219 -23.88 14.20 10.44
C ILE A 219 -22.72 13.27 10.84
N ALA A 220 -22.97 11.97 10.86
CA ALA A 220 -22.02 10.96 11.33
C ALA A 220 -21.00 10.50 10.27
N ALA A 221 -21.31 10.68 8.98
CA ALA A 221 -20.43 10.28 7.88
C ALA A 221 -20.60 11.16 6.64
N VAL A 222 -19.51 11.38 5.90
CA VAL A 222 -19.49 12.17 4.65
C VAL A 222 -18.86 11.37 3.50
N GLY A 223 -19.58 11.27 2.39
CA GLY A 223 -19.10 10.64 1.16
C GLY A 223 -18.95 11.65 0.01
N PHE A 224 -17.74 11.85 -0.51
CA PHE A 224 -17.48 12.72 -1.67
C PHE A 224 -17.10 11.93 -2.92
N VAL A 225 -17.36 12.48 -4.11
CA VAL A 225 -16.60 12.18 -5.35
C VAL A 225 -16.37 13.49 -6.09
N GLY A 226 -15.19 13.70 -6.66
CA GLY A 226 -14.91 14.86 -7.50
C GLY A 226 -13.41 15.11 -7.70
N SER A 227 -12.98 16.35 -7.54
CA SER A 227 -11.58 16.76 -7.70
C SER A 227 -10.71 16.28 -6.54
N SER A 228 -9.46 15.87 -6.81
CA SER A 228 -8.54 15.36 -5.78
C SER A 228 -8.27 16.38 -4.66
N ASP A 229 -8.15 17.65 -5.02
CA ASP A 229 -7.84 18.74 -4.09
C ASP A 229 -9.02 19.01 -3.14
N ILE A 230 -10.25 18.89 -3.66
CA ILE A 230 -11.49 18.99 -2.87
C ILE A 230 -11.76 17.69 -2.09
N ALA A 231 -11.38 16.53 -2.62
CA ALA A 231 -11.42 15.26 -1.90
C ALA A 231 -10.50 15.30 -0.67
N GLN A 232 -9.29 15.84 -0.80
CA GLN A 232 -8.35 16.06 0.30
C GLN A 232 -8.92 17.05 1.33
N TYR A 233 -9.50 18.18 0.87
CA TYR A 233 -10.14 19.16 1.76
C TYR A 233 -11.30 18.56 2.56
N ILE A 234 -12.24 17.88 1.89
CA ILE A 234 -13.41 17.27 2.52
C ILE A 234 -12.99 16.14 3.46
N TYR A 235 -12.04 15.30 3.07
CA TYR A 235 -11.55 14.21 3.93
C TYR A 235 -10.90 14.74 5.20
N ALA A 236 -10.00 15.72 5.09
CA ALA A 236 -9.32 16.32 6.23
C ALA A 236 -10.30 17.05 7.16
N THR A 237 -11.24 17.84 6.60
CA THR A 237 -12.21 18.60 7.39
C THR A 237 -13.22 17.68 8.07
N ALA A 238 -13.70 16.62 7.40
CA ALA A 238 -14.60 15.64 8.01
C ALA A 238 -13.92 14.89 9.15
N ALA A 239 -12.68 14.43 8.95
CA ALA A 239 -11.90 13.75 9.99
C ALA A 239 -11.60 14.66 11.18
N ALA A 240 -11.28 15.93 10.96
CA ALA A 240 -11.08 16.93 12.03
C ALA A 240 -12.37 17.19 12.84
N ASN A 241 -13.55 17.05 12.22
CA ASN A 241 -14.85 17.10 12.89
C ASN A 241 -15.32 15.72 13.42
N GLY A 242 -14.42 14.74 13.54
CA GLY A 242 -14.69 13.40 14.09
C GLY A 242 -15.54 12.48 13.21
N LYS A 243 -15.84 12.87 11.97
CA LYS A 243 -16.73 12.17 11.05
C LYS A 243 -15.96 11.14 10.23
N ARG A 244 -16.55 9.96 10.00
CA ARG A 244 -15.96 9.00 9.05
C ARG A 244 -16.15 9.51 7.61
N ALA A 245 -15.11 9.45 6.80
CA ALA A 245 -15.11 10.04 5.46
C ALA A 245 -14.63 9.05 4.38
N GLN A 246 -15.26 9.11 3.20
CA GLN A 246 -14.76 8.45 1.99
C GLN A 246 -14.81 9.42 0.80
N CYS A 247 -13.64 9.77 0.25
CA CYS A 247 -13.50 10.85 -0.71
C CYS A 247 -12.73 10.39 -1.95
N PHE A 248 -13.43 10.26 -3.07
CA PHE A 248 -12.83 9.78 -4.33
C PHE A 248 -12.43 10.98 -5.21
N GLY A 249 -11.16 11.03 -5.59
CA GLY A 249 -10.57 12.15 -6.35
C GLY A 249 -10.58 12.00 -7.87
N GLY A 250 -9.82 12.87 -8.54
CA GLY A 250 -9.55 12.80 -9.97
C GLY A 250 -8.50 11.75 -10.32
N ALA A 251 -8.45 11.37 -11.60
CA ALA A 251 -7.64 10.26 -12.10
C ALA A 251 -6.97 10.59 -13.45
N LYS A 252 -6.11 9.67 -13.92
CA LYS A 252 -5.43 9.73 -15.22
C LYS A 252 -5.23 8.33 -15.77
N ASN A 253 -6.30 7.71 -16.26
CA ASN A 253 -6.26 6.29 -16.61
C ASN A 253 -5.46 6.05 -17.90
N HIS A 254 -4.66 4.99 -17.88
CA HIS A 254 -3.79 4.55 -18.96
C HIS A 254 -4.31 3.22 -19.53
N MET A 255 -4.27 3.04 -20.85
CA MET A 255 -4.43 1.73 -21.50
C MET A 255 -3.09 1.32 -22.11
N ILE A 256 -2.54 0.19 -21.68
CA ILE A 256 -1.36 -0.41 -22.30
C ILE A 256 -1.83 -1.24 -23.51
N VAL A 257 -1.18 -1.06 -24.66
CA VAL A 257 -1.51 -1.79 -25.90
C VAL A 257 -0.30 -2.60 -26.33
N MET A 258 -0.35 -3.92 -26.12
CA MET A 258 0.75 -4.84 -26.40
C MET A 258 0.86 -5.17 -27.90
N PRO A 259 2.01 -5.69 -28.40
CA PRO A 259 2.21 -5.97 -29.83
C PRO A 259 1.25 -7.00 -30.44
N ASP A 260 0.78 -7.91 -29.59
CA ASP A 260 -0.14 -9.01 -29.83
C ASP A 260 -1.62 -8.65 -29.64
N ALA A 261 -1.91 -7.45 -29.14
CA ALA A 261 -3.28 -7.00 -28.92
C ALA A 261 -4.07 -6.86 -30.23
N ASP A 262 -5.36 -7.20 -30.19
CA ASP A 262 -6.31 -6.85 -31.24
C ASP A 262 -6.43 -5.32 -31.33
N LEU A 263 -5.75 -4.75 -32.33
CA LEU A 263 -5.69 -3.31 -32.55
C LEU A 263 -6.97 -2.72 -33.17
N ASP A 264 -7.98 -3.51 -33.54
CA ASP A 264 -9.29 -3.00 -33.96
C ASP A 264 -10.19 -2.87 -32.73
N GLN A 265 -10.24 -3.91 -31.88
CA GLN A 265 -10.92 -3.85 -30.58
C GLN A 265 -10.32 -2.78 -29.65
N ALA A 266 -8.99 -2.67 -29.58
CA ALA A 266 -8.32 -1.66 -28.76
C ALA A 266 -8.61 -0.22 -29.25
N VAL A 267 -8.75 -0.02 -30.56
CA VAL A 267 -9.11 1.29 -31.13
C VAL A 267 -10.54 1.68 -30.76
N ASP A 268 -11.51 0.78 -30.92
CA ASP A 268 -12.91 1.08 -30.59
C ASP A 268 -13.13 1.27 -29.08
N ALA A 269 -12.42 0.49 -28.25
CA ALA A 269 -12.37 0.70 -26.81
C ALA A 269 -11.77 2.09 -26.44
N LEU A 270 -10.70 2.52 -27.12
CA LEU A 270 -10.10 3.84 -26.91
C LEU A 270 -11.01 4.99 -27.36
N ILE A 271 -11.79 4.81 -28.42
CA ILE A 271 -12.78 5.79 -28.86
C ILE A 271 -13.87 5.97 -27.78
N GLY A 272 -14.52 4.88 -27.38
CA GLY A 272 -15.59 4.92 -26.37
C GLY A 272 -15.11 5.38 -24.98
N ALA A 273 -13.91 4.97 -24.56
CA ALA A 273 -13.37 5.31 -23.24
C ALA A 273 -12.65 6.67 -23.18
N GLY A 274 -12.19 7.21 -24.31
CA GLY A 274 -11.50 8.51 -24.39
C GLY A 274 -12.43 9.69 -24.74
N TYR A 275 -13.42 9.46 -25.62
CA TYR A 275 -14.30 10.51 -26.16
C TYR A 275 -15.74 10.47 -25.62
N GLY A 276 -16.22 9.30 -25.13
CA GLY A 276 -17.54 9.17 -24.53
C GLY A 276 -17.77 10.15 -23.38
N SER A 277 -18.95 10.78 -23.33
CA SER A 277 -19.28 11.93 -22.47
C SER A 277 -18.26 13.08 -22.55
N ALA A 278 -17.77 13.37 -23.76
CA ALA A 278 -16.71 14.36 -24.04
C ALA A 278 -15.40 14.13 -23.23
N GLY A 279 -15.19 12.90 -22.74
CA GLY A 279 -14.08 12.57 -21.85
C GLY A 279 -14.21 13.10 -20.42
N GLU A 280 -15.33 13.73 -20.01
CA GLU A 280 -15.49 14.28 -18.64
C GLU A 280 -15.73 13.20 -17.57
N ARG A 281 -15.15 11.99 -17.72
CA ARG A 281 -15.35 10.82 -16.86
C ARG A 281 -14.09 10.57 -16.03
N CYS A 282 -14.22 10.30 -14.73
CA CYS A 282 -13.08 9.89 -13.89
C CYS A 282 -12.43 8.57 -14.36
N MET A 283 -13.21 7.71 -15.03
CA MET A 283 -12.69 6.46 -15.63
C MET A 283 -12.25 6.60 -17.09
N ALA A 284 -12.21 7.81 -17.67
CA ALA A 284 -11.81 8.01 -19.06
C ALA A 284 -10.34 7.60 -19.29
N ILE A 285 -10.10 6.79 -20.33
CA ILE A 285 -8.74 6.50 -20.78
C ILE A 285 -8.20 7.76 -21.44
N SER A 286 -7.19 8.37 -20.82
CA SER A 286 -6.61 9.64 -21.24
C SER A 286 -5.12 9.55 -21.58
N VAL A 287 -4.58 8.33 -21.60
CA VAL A 287 -3.24 7.97 -22.10
C VAL A 287 -3.33 6.59 -22.74
N ALA A 288 -2.90 6.45 -23.98
CA ALA A 288 -2.60 5.15 -24.59
C ALA A 288 -1.08 4.92 -24.53
N VAL A 289 -0.68 3.72 -24.13
CA VAL A 289 0.74 3.31 -23.97
C VAL A 289 1.00 2.10 -24.88
N PRO A 290 1.17 2.31 -26.19
CA PRO A 290 1.53 1.22 -27.10
C PRO A 290 2.96 0.74 -26.84
N VAL A 291 3.11 -0.57 -26.66
CA VAL A 291 4.39 -1.24 -26.46
C VAL A 291 4.95 -1.66 -27.81
N GLY A 292 6.09 -1.08 -28.19
CA GLY A 292 6.74 -1.31 -29.48
C GLY A 292 6.34 -0.30 -30.55
N GLU A 293 7.31 0.07 -31.37
CA GLU A 293 7.21 1.11 -32.40
C GLU A 293 6.13 0.78 -33.45
N GLN A 294 6.14 -0.44 -33.98
CA GLN A 294 5.17 -0.90 -34.98
C GLN A 294 3.73 -0.93 -34.44
N THR A 295 3.55 -1.34 -33.18
CA THR A 295 2.26 -1.30 -32.46
C THR A 295 1.73 0.12 -32.40
N ALA A 296 2.60 1.06 -32.05
CA ALA A 296 2.27 2.46 -31.92
C ALA A 296 1.92 3.10 -33.28
N ASP A 297 2.74 2.91 -34.31
CA ASP A 297 2.50 3.45 -35.65
C ASP A 297 1.17 2.91 -36.25
N ARG A 298 0.87 1.62 -36.06
CA ARG A 298 -0.43 0.99 -36.44
C ARG A 298 -1.61 1.58 -35.66
N LEU A 299 -1.46 1.73 -34.35
CA LEU A 299 -2.50 2.29 -33.47
C LEU A 299 -2.80 3.76 -33.82
N ARG A 300 -1.76 4.57 -34.12
CA ARG A 300 -1.91 5.97 -34.55
C ARG A 300 -2.78 6.08 -35.79
N ALA A 301 -2.48 5.29 -36.84
CA ALA A 301 -3.19 5.37 -38.11
C ALA A 301 -4.70 5.11 -37.94
N ARG A 302 -5.06 4.03 -37.23
CA ARG A 302 -6.46 3.63 -37.00
C ARG A 302 -7.21 4.61 -36.09
N LEU A 303 -6.56 5.12 -35.02
CA LEU A 303 -7.16 6.15 -34.18
C LEU A 303 -7.45 7.43 -34.98
N VAL A 304 -6.52 7.90 -35.81
CA VAL A 304 -6.72 9.11 -36.64
C VAL A 304 -7.95 8.97 -37.54
N GLU A 305 -8.11 7.82 -38.19
CA GLU A 305 -9.28 7.53 -39.03
C GLU A 305 -10.59 7.59 -38.23
N ARG A 306 -10.67 6.90 -37.09
CA ARG A 306 -11.89 6.85 -36.26
C ARG A 306 -12.23 8.21 -35.63
N ILE A 307 -11.24 8.96 -35.13
CA ILE A 307 -11.45 10.29 -34.50
C ILE A 307 -11.99 11.33 -35.50
N ASN A 308 -11.55 11.28 -36.76
CA ASN A 308 -12.06 12.16 -37.80
C ASN A 308 -13.56 11.94 -38.05
N ASN A 309 -14.01 10.68 -38.02
CA ASN A 309 -15.40 10.31 -38.26
C ASN A 309 -16.37 10.66 -37.10
N LEU A 310 -15.86 10.97 -35.90
CA LEU A 310 -16.71 11.29 -34.73
C LEU A 310 -17.59 12.53 -34.94
N ARG A 311 -18.87 12.42 -34.59
CA ARG A 311 -19.88 13.48 -34.69
C ARG A 311 -20.05 14.21 -33.35
N VAL A 312 -19.57 15.45 -33.32
CA VAL A 312 -19.80 16.40 -32.21
C VAL A 312 -21.13 17.12 -32.44
N GLY A 313 -22.11 16.84 -31.59
CA GLY A 313 -23.50 17.27 -31.79
C GLY A 313 -24.09 18.07 -30.63
N HIS A 314 -25.37 18.43 -30.78
CA HIS A 314 -26.22 18.82 -29.66
C HIS A 314 -26.47 17.58 -28.78
N SER A 315 -26.56 17.73 -27.46
CA SER A 315 -26.71 16.60 -26.52
C SER A 315 -27.95 15.72 -26.74
N LEU A 316 -28.98 16.28 -27.39
CA LEU A 316 -30.22 15.59 -27.80
C LEU A 316 -30.23 15.12 -29.28
N ASP A 317 -29.15 15.26 -30.04
CA ASP A 317 -29.05 14.64 -31.37
C ASP A 317 -28.76 13.13 -31.22
N PRO A 318 -29.65 12.22 -31.67
CA PRO A 318 -29.44 10.79 -31.56
C PRO A 318 -28.31 10.24 -32.45
N LYS A 319 -27.70 11.08 -33.29
CA LYS A 319 -26.53 10.74 -34.12
C LYS A 319 -25.22 11.28 -33.56
N ALA A 320 -25.22 12.01 -32.44
CA ALA A 320 -24.00 12.52 -31.84
C ALA A 320 -23.24 11.40 -31.09
N ASP A 321 -21.95 11.25 -31.34
CA ASP A 321 -21.08 10.36 -30.56
C ASP A 321 -20.77 10.97 -29.18
N TYR A 322 -20.60 12.30 -29.14
CA TYR A 322 -20.50 13.06 -27.90
C TYR A 322 -21.00 14.51 -28.08
N GLY A 323 -21.41 15.12 -26.96
CA GLY A 323 -21.88 16.50 -26.90
C GLY A 323 -20.83 17.50 -26.36
N PRO A 324 -21.25 18.70 -25.94
CA PRO A 324 -20.36 19.73 -25.40
C PRO A 324 -19.79 19.39 -24.01
N LEU A 325 -18.78 20.17 -23.61
CA LEU A 325 -18.28 20.22 -22.23
C LEU A 325 -19.21 21.07 -21.36
N VAL A 326 -19.33 20.73 -20.07
CA VAL A 326 -20.34 21.29 -19.15
C VAL A 326 -20.36 22.82 -19.00
N THR A 327 -19.26 23.54 -19.24
CA THR A 327 -19.18 25.02 -19.04
C THR A 327 -18.13 25.73 -19.91
N ALA A 328 -18.26 27.05 -20.04
CA ALA A 328 -17.24 27.96 -20.57
C ALA A 328 -15.86 27.73 -19.93
N ALA A 329 -15.84 27.69 -18.60
CA ALA A 329 -14.66 27.46 -17.80
C ALA A 329 -14.10 26.04 -17.96
N ALA A 330 -14.89 25.06 -18.43
CA ALA A 330 -14.40 23.75 -18.83
C ALA A 330 -13.68 23.78 -20.18
N LEU A 331 -14.26 24.43 -21.20
CA LEU A 331 -13.67 24.48 -22.54
C LEU A 331 -12.40 25.33 -22.63
N ALA A 332 -12.42 26.57 -22.13
CA ALA A 332 -11.25 27.47 -22.23
C ALA A 332 -10.00 26.83 -21.59
N ARG A 333 -10.25 26.02 -20.56
CA ARG A 333 -9.33 25.24 -19.75
C ARG A 333 -8.88 23.93 -20.42
N VAL A 334 -9.73 23.27 -21.20
CA VAL A 334 -9.35 22.17 -22.10
C VAL A 334 -8.42 22.70 -23.20
N ARG A 335 -8.79 23.82 -23.85
CA ARG A 335 -7.94 24.50 -24.84
C ARG A 335 -6.57 24.90 -24.30
N ASP A 336 -6.51 25.42 -23.08
CA ASP A 336 -5.26 25.75 -22.37
C ASP A 336 -4.34 24.51 -22.23
N TYR A 337 -4.87 23.37 -21.78
CA TYR A 337 -4.07 22.14 -21.66
C TYR A 337 -3.62 21.56 -23.00
N ILE A 338 -4.41 21.73 -24.07
CA ILE A 338 -3.98 21.41 -25.44
C ILE A 338 -2.88 22.40 -25.90
N GLY A 339 -2.99 23.68 -25.53
CA GLY A 339 -1.99 24.72 -25.78
C GLY A 339 -0.64 24.44 -25.10
N GLN A 340 -0.65 24.16 -23.79
CA GLN A 340 0.51 23.64 -23.05
C GLN A 340 1.01 22.31 -23.66
N GLY A 341 0.07 21.49 -24.14
CA GLY A 341 0.30 20.28 -24.90
C GLY A 341 1.18 20.51 -26.12
N VAL A 342 0.89 21.49 -26.97
CA VAL A 342 1.73 21.83 -28.13
C VAL A 342 3.01 22.53 -27.70
N ALA A 343 2.90 23.59 -26.89
CA ALA A 343 3.99 24.50 -26.55
C ALA A 343 5.20 23.82 -25.88
N ALA A 344 4.97 22.71 -25.16
CA ALA A 344 6.03 21.98 -24.48
C ALA A 344 6.70 20.88 -25.33
N GLY A 345 6.41 20.82 -26.65
CA GLY A 345 7.13 20.02 -27.64
C GLY A 345 6.44 18.73 -28.09
N ALA A 346 5.15 18.78 -28.46
CA ALA A 346 4.40 17.60 -28.85
C ALA A 346 3.42 17.83 -30.03
N GLU A 347 3.59 17.03 -31.09
CA GLU A 347 2.69 16.90 -32.26
C GLU A 347 1.23 16.63 -31.86
N LEU A 348 0.31 17.46 -32.36
CA LEU A 348 -1.12 17.37 -32.07
C LEU A 348 -1.86 16.70 -33.24
N VAL A 349 -1.87 15.36 -33.26
CA VAL A 349 -2.17 14.55 -34.46
C VAL A 349 -3.60 14.76 -35.02
N VAL A 350 -4.58 14.83 -34.12
CA VAL A 350 -5.99 15.23 -34.35
C VAL A 350 -6.44 15.98 -33.10
N ASP A 351 -7.34 16.97 -33.23
CA ASP A 351 -7.47 18.00 -32.18
C ASP A 351 -8.87 18.57 -31.83
N GLY A 352 -8.85 19.35 -30.73
CA GLY A 352 -9.93 20.12 -30.10
C GLY A 352 -9.57 21.60 -29.74
N ARG A 353 -9.31 22.51 -30.71
CA ARG A 353 -9.43 24.00 -30.61
C ARG A 353 -10.50 24.81 -31.44
N GLU A 354 -10.88 24.56 -32.73
CA GLU A 354 -11.97 25.29 -33.53
C GLU A 354 -13.12 24.53 -34.34
N ARG A 355 -13.10 23.21 -34.67
CA ARG A 355 -14.22 22.29 -35.11
C ARG A 355 -15.62 22.48 -34.48
N ALA A 356 -16.52 23.23 -35.11
CA ALA A 356 -17.89 23.44 -34.60
C ALA A 356 -18.75 22.15 -34.57
N SER A 357 -19.97 22.24 -34.03
CA SER A 357 -20.97 21.15 -34.12
C SER A 357 -21.38 20.89 -35.58
N ASN A 358 -21.61 19.62 -35.92
CA ASN A 358 -21.87 19.17 -37.29
C ASN A 358 -23.26 19.55 -37.86
N ASP A 359 -24.19 20.07 -37.04
CA ASP A 359 -25.63 19.99 -37.31
C ASP A 359 -26.38 21.33 -37.46
N LEU A 360 -25.67 22.43 -37.68
CA LEU A 360 -26.28 23.76 -37.83
C LEU A 360 -25.95 24.43 -39.19
N PRO A 361 -26.93 24.57 -40.11
CA PRO A 361 -26.71 25.31 -41.35
C PRO A 361 -26.57 26.83 -41.08
N SER A 362 -25.40 27.36 -41.44
CA SER A 362 -25.16 28.75 -41.86
C SER A 362 -25.64 29.94 -41.00
N VAL A 363 -25.68 29.85 -39.66
CA VAL A 363 -25.94 31.04 -38.78
C VAL A 363 -24.65 31.62 -38.17
N ARG A 364 -23.84 32.29 -39.01
CA ARG A 364 -22.52 32.90 -38.64
C ARG A 364 -22.55 34.10 -37.65
N ARG A 365 -23.60 34.27 -36.84
CA ARG A 365 -23.70 35.38 -35.84
C ARG A 365 -24.07 34.99 -34.41
N ALA A 366 -24.58 33.78 -34.14
CA ALA A 366 -24.95 33.36 -32.79
C ALA A 366 -23.80 32.67 -32.02
N TRP A 367 -22.99 31.86 -32.71
CA TRP A 367 -21.98 30.97 -32.10
C TRP A 367 -20.67 31.69 -31.71
N ARG A 368 -20.75 32.67 -30.80
CA ARG A 368 -19.59 33.20 -30.05
C ARG A 368 -19.62 32.84 -28.55
N ALA A 369 -20.67 32.18 -28.07
CA ALA A 369 -20.94 31.97 -26.64
C ALA A 369 -21.11 30.50 -26.21
N ALA A 370 -21.00 29.52 -27.12
CA ALA A 370 -21.25 28.10 -26.84
C ALA A 370 -19.96 27.24 -26.97
N PHE A 371 -19.95 26.05 -26.37
CA PHE A 371 -18.71 25.42 -25.92
C PHE A 371 -18.30 24.12 -26.65
N SER A 372 -17.57 24.27 -27.75
CA SER A 372 -16.84 23.17 -28.44
C SER A 372 -15.48 23.64 -29.01
N SER A 373 -14.70 22.70 -29.60
CA SER A 373 -14.17 22.74 -31.00
C SER A 373 -12.64 22.46 -31.23
N GLY A 374 -12.13 22.01 -32.45
CA GLY A 374 -10.79 21.46 -33.03
C GLY A 374 -10.02 21.91 -34.38
N PRO A 375 -9.06 22.91 -34.53
CA PRO A 375 -7.67 23.01 -35.21
C PRO A 375 -6.21 22.60 -34.69
N PRO A 376 -5.17 22.49 -35.57
CA PRO A 376 -4.49 21.29 -36.13
C PRO A 376 -2.97 21.16 -35.76
N CYS A 377 -2.16 20.36 -36.50
CA CYS A 377 -0.68 20.30 -36.35
C CYS A 377 0.18 20.03 -37.60
N SER A 378 1.27 20.80 -37.72
CA SER A 378 2.54 20.46 -38.40
C SER A 378 3.64 21.44 -37.96
N THR A 379 4.95 21.13 -37.93
CA THR A 379 5.71 19.86 -37.82
C THR A 379 7.14 20.21 -37.36
N GLY A 380 7.67 19.62 -36.28
CA GLY A 380 9.08 19.80 -35.87
C GLY A 380 9.36 19.61 -34.36
N SER A 381 10.55 19.12 -34.03
CA SER A 381 11.07 18.88 -32.65
C SER A 381 11.69 20.16 -32.04
N PRO A 382 11.79 20.36 -30.69
CA PRO A 382 12.59 19.52 -29.76
C PRO A 382 11.92 19.27 -28.36
N PRO A 383 12.55 18.53 -27.42
CA PRO A 383 11.86 18.04 -26.21
C PRO A 383 12.13 18.82 -24.91
N THR A 384 11.07 19.28 -24.21
CA THR A 384 11.01 19.35 -22.73
C THR A 384 9.58 19.63 -22.23
N CYS A 385 8.78 18.57 -22.07
CA CYS A 385 7.36 18.69 -21.76
C CYS A 385 7.06 19.03 -20.28
N ARG A 386 6.80 20.30 -19.95
CA ARG A 386 6.37 20.74 -18.59
C ARG A 386 4.90 20.42 -18.24
N SER A 387 4.15 19.80 -19.16
CA SER A 387 2.72 19.50 -19.05
C SER A 387 2.38 18.17 -18.36
N THR A 388 3.35 17.51 -17.73
CA THR A 388 3.23 16.15 -17.15
C THR A 388 2.90 16.06 -15.64
N PRO A 389 3.26 17.01 -14.75
CA PRO A 389 3.11 16.79 -13.30
C PRO A 389 1.79 17.28 -12.68
N THR A 390 0.95 18.02 -13.40
CA THR A 390 -0.24 18.67 -12.83
C THR A 390 -1.49 17.77 -12.85
N LYS A 391 -2.02 17.44 -11.66
CA LYS A 391 -3.26 16.66 -11.51
C LYS A 391 -4.47 17.44 -12.03
N SER A 392 -5.03 16.99 -13.15
CA SER A 392 -6.12 17.64 -13.88
C SER A 392 -7.51 17.35 -13.28
N SER A 393 -7.85 17.98 -12.15
CA SER A 393 -9.12 17.76 -11.46
C SER A 393 -10.24 18.62 -12.07
N GLY A 394 -10.80 18.13 -13.19
CA GLY A 394 -11.55 18.98 -14.12
C GLY A 394 -10.59 19.94 -14.85
N ARG A 395 -9.58 19.40 -15.55
CA ARG A 395 -8.59 20.17 -16.34
C ARG A 395 -8.02 19.35 -17.51
N CYS A 396 -8.89 18.96 -18.45
CA CYS A 396 -8.59 18.20 -19.68
C CYS A 396 -8.48 16.67 -19.55
N CYS A 397 -9.48 15.96 -20.08
CA CYS A 397 -9.23 14.66 -20.72
C CYS A 397 -8.39 14.91 -21.97
N ALA A 398 -7.40 14.05 -22.26
CA ALA A 398 -6.51 14.23 -23.40
C ALA A 398 -7.08 13.54 -24.66
N SER A 399 -8.29 13.89 -25.06
CA SER A 399 -8.94 13.50 -26.32
C SER A 399 -8.41 14.32 -27.52
N CYS A 400 -7.09 14.53 -27.52
CA CYS A 400 -6.30 15.31 -28.46
C CYS A 400 -4.89 14.69 -28.46
N ALA A 401 -4.57 13.94 -29.52
CA ALA A 401 -3.39 13.08 -29.51
C ALA A 401 -2.10 13.90 -29.50
N ARG A 402 -1.27 13.73 -28.47
CA ARG A 402 0.17 14.01 -28.51
C ARG A 402 0.87 12.92 -29.36
N PRO A 403 2.14 13.08 -29.81
CA PRO A 403 2.74 12.17 -30.76
C PRO A 403 2.88 10.77 -30.16
N ILE A 404 2.71 9.79 -31.02
CA ILE A 404 3.39 8.51 -30.86
C ILE A 404 4.85 8.74 -31.24
N THR A 405 5.66 9.06 -30.23
CA THR A 405 7.07 9.40 -30.38
C THR A 405 7.92 8.14 -30.52
N LYS A 406 8.73 8.07 -31.58
CA LYS A 406 9.69 6.98 -31.80
C LYS A 406 10.87 7.06 -30.80
N ARG A 407 10.73 6.47 -29.60
CA ARG A 407 11.85 5.90 -28.79
C ARG A 407 11.37 5.13 -27.56
N ARG A 408 12.21 4.18 -27.11
CA ARG A 408 12.07 3.43 -25.85
C ARG A 408 12.00 4.38 -24.64
N CYS A 409 10.94 4.27 -23.83
CA CYS A 409 10.89 4.71 -22.43
C CYS A 409 9.98 3.79 -21.62
N GLY A 410 10.39 3.40 -20.41
CA GLY A 410 9.50 2.79 -19.44
C GLY A 410 8.72 3.88 -18.69
N CYS A 411 7.40 3.84 -18.71
CA CYS A 411 6.55 4.82 -18.03
C CYS A 411 6.14 4.30 -16.65
N ARG A 412 6.91 4.61 -15.59
CA ARG A 412 6.44 4.44 -14.20
C ARG A 412 5.40 5.53 -13.87
N PRO A 413 4.26 5.19 -13.23
CA PRO A 413 3.26 6.18 -12.81
C PRO A 413 3.75 6.95 -11.57
N ASN A 414 4.19 8.20 -11.74
CA ASN A 414 4.70 9.02 -10.65
C ASN A 414 3.86 10.31 -10.47
N THR A 415 3.26 10.52 -9.29
CA THR A 415 2.34 11.66 -9.04
C THR A 415 2.46 12.28 -7.63
N SER A 416 3.67 12.43 -7.10
CA SER A 416 3.95 13.02 -5.79
C SER A 416 4.50 14.45 -5.85
N THR A 417 3.64 15.43 -5.55
CA THR A 417 3.97 16.77 -5.01
C THR A 417 2.83 17.17 -4.04
N ALA A 418 3.02 17.99 -3.00
CA ALA A 418 4.19 18.80 -2.64
C ALA A 418 4.51 18.80 -1.13
N THR A 419 5.74 19.23 -0.84
CA THR A 419 6.32 19.67 0.44
C THR A 419 5.39 20.42 1.41
N GLY A 420 5.55 20.18 2.71
CA GLY A 420 4.82 20.85 3.79
C GLY A 420 5.31 22.26 4.16
N TRP A 421 4.65 22.87 5.15
CA TRP A 421 4.97 24.19 5.73
C TRP A 421 5.28 24.05 7.22
N ARG A 422 6.19 24.89 7.74
CA ARG A 422 6.50 24.96 9.18
C ARG A 422 5.43 25.76 9.94
N SER A 423 5.13 25.33 11.16
CA SER A 423 4.60 26.19 12.23
C SER A 423 5.22 25.77 13.57
N SER A 424 5.59 26.76 14.40
CA SER A 424 6.28 26.55 15.68
C SER A 424 5.32 26.09 16.80
N PRO A 425 5.81 25.42 17.86
CA PRO A 425 4.95 24.79 18.86
C PRO A 425 4.25 25.81 19.78
N GLY A 426 2.95 25.63 19.98
CA GLY A 426 2.19 26.26 21.07
C GLY A 426 2.02 25.27 22.23
N THR A 427 2.44 25.66 23.43
CA THR A 427 2.34 24.84 24.65
C THR A 427 0.94 24.90 25.25
N ALA A 428 0.32 23.73 25.48
CA ALA A 428 -0.92 23.59 26.24
C ALA A 428 -0.94 22.25 27.00
N THR A 429 -0.59 22.27 28.29
CA THR A 429 -0.75 21.14 29.20
C THR A 429 -2.14 21.15 29.85
N ALA A 430 -2.81 19.99 29.87
CA ALA A 430 -4.03 19.75 30.64
C ALA A 430 -4.00 18.32 31.23
N PRO A 431 -4.58 18.08 32.42
CA PRO A 431 -4.21 16.93 33.25
C PRO A 431 -5.13 15.70 33.11
N ALA A 432 -4.65 14.56 33.59
CA ALA A 432 -5.44 13.33 33.76
C ALA A 432 -6.23 13.35 35.08
N THR A 433 -7.46 12.80 35.06
CA THR A 433 -8.25 12.48 36.27
C THR A 433 -9.05 11.20 36.07
N SER A 434 -8.78 10.18 36.90
CA SER A 434 -9.53 8.91 36.94
C SER A 434 -10.55 8.89 38.09
N PRO A 435 -11.78 8.38 37.89
CA PRO A 435 -12.65 7.93 38.99
C PRO A 435 -12.40 6.45 39.37
N PRO A 436 -12.80 6.02 40.59
CA PRO A 436 -12.37 4.74 41.17
C PRO A 436 -13.35 3.56 40.92
N GLY A 437 -12.87 2.34 41.16
CA GLY A 437 -13.69 1.12 41.19
C GLY A 437 -14.12 0.67 42.59
N CYS A 438 -15.00 -0.33 42.66
CA CYS A 438 -15.34 -1.08 43.87
C CYS A 438 -15.28 -2.59 43.61
N ARG A 439 -14.98 -3.38 44.65
CA ARG A 439 -15.00 -4.85 44.62
C ARG A 439 -16.28 -5.40 45.32
N PRO A 440 -16.39 -6.67 45.81
CA PRO A 440 -17.39 -7.58 45.26
C PRO A 440 -18.42 -8.08 46.30
N ALA A 441 -19.39 -8.87 45.84
CA ALA A 441 -20.27 -9.66 46.69
C ALA A 441 -20.32 -11.13 46.22
N TRP A 442 -20.51 -12.07 47.15
CA TRP A 442 -20.46 -13.52 46.92
C TRP A 442 -21.74 -14.19 47.44
N SER A 443 -22.44 -14.93 46.57
CA SER A 443 -23.43 -15.97 46.91
C SER A 443 -23.88 -16.71 45.64
N GLY A 444 -24.17 -18.03 45.63
CA GLY A 444 -23.97 -19.01 46.71
C GLY A 444 -25.06 -20.11 46.82
N SER A 445 -25.36 -20.88 45.78
CA SER A 445 -26.24 -22.08 45.82
C SER A 445 -26.19 -22.88 44.51
N THR A 446 -25.48 -24.02 44.43
CA THR A 446 -25.97 -25.44 44.53
C THR A 446 -26.74 -26.01 43.34
N CYS A 447 -26.22 -27.10 42.76
CA CYS A 447 -26.89 -27.96 41.76
C CYS A 447 -27.85 -29.01 42.37
N PRO A 448 -28.76 -29.56 41.56
CA PRO A 448 -29.12 -30.98 41.61
C PRO A 448 -28.75 -31.73 40.30
N SER A 449 -29.17 -33.00 40.15
CA SER A 449 -28.41 -33.99 39.34
C SER A 449 -29.22 -34.99 38.50
N ARG A 450 -28.55 -35.60 37.49
CA ARG A 450 -28.74 -36.96 36.88
C ARG A 450 -29.95 -37.27 35.96
N SER A 451 -29.64 -37.57 34.69
CA SER A 451 -29.93 -38.83 33.95
C SER A 451 -29.36 -38.70 32.51
N ARG A 452 -28.53 -39.56 31.87
CA ARG A 452 -28.24 -41.02 31.83
C ARG A 452 -28.91 -41.77 30.65
N TRP A 453 -28.21 -41.79 29.49
CA TRP A 453 -27.98 -42.89 28.50
C TRP A 453 -29.14 -43.81 28.04
N PRO A 454 -29.20 -44.19 26.73
CA PRO A 454 -28.43 -45.34 26.21
C PRO A 454 -27.85 -45.20 24.77
N THR A 455 -27.26 -46.28 24.23
CA THR A 455 -26.35 -46.33 23.06
C THR A 455 -26.60 -47.51 22.08
N THR A 456 -26.03 -47.41 20.87
CA THR A 456 -25.55 -48.54 19.99
C THR A 456 -26.62 -49.48 19.38
N PRO A 457 -26.33 -50.38 18.39
CA PRO A 457 -25.02 -50.81 17.83
C PRO A 457 -24.88 -50.92 16.27
N SER A 458 -23.63 -51.19 15.81
CA SER A 458 -23.06 -51.98 14.66
C SER A 458 -23.88 -52.36 13.38
N ALA A 459 -23.33 -52.91 12.27
CA ALA A 459 -22.02 -53.50 11.91
C ALA A 459 -21.72 -53.33 10.37
N ALA A 460 -20.49 -53.15 9.89
CA ALA A 460 -19.48 -54.14 9.41
C ALA A 460 -19.78 -54.90 8.07
N GLY A 461 -18.79 -55.03 7.15
CA GLY A 461 -18.87 -55.96 5.99
C GLY A 461 -17.92 -55.80 4.78
N ASN A 462 -16.71 -56.36 4.87
CA ASN A 462 -15.89 -57.04 3.82
C ASN A 462 -15.44 -56.40 2.47
N ALA A 463 -14.23 -56.80 2.05
CA ALA A 463 -13.69 -56.78 0.67
C ALA A 463 -13.38 -58.23 0.20
N PRO A 464 -13.24 -58.50 -1.12
CA PRO A 464 -11.92 -58.71 -1.75
C PRO A 464 -11.84 -58.21 -3.23
N GLY A 465 -10.74 -58.32 -4.01
CA GLY A 465 -9.35 -58.70 -3.71
C GLY A 465 -8.57 -59.23 -4.93
N SER A 466 -7.22 -59.11 -4.90
CA SER A 466 -6.18 -59.76 -5.76
C SER A 466 -6.26 -59.74 -7.30
N ALA A 467 -5.20 -59.23 -7.96
CA ALA A 467 -4.42 -59.97 -8.98
C ALA A 467 -3.13 -59.23 -9.42
N THR A 468 -2.09 -59.98 -9.77
CA THR A 468 -0.72 -59.54 -10.15
C THR A 468 -0.51 -59.23 -11.63
N SER A 469 0.47 -58.38 -11.95
CA SER A 469 1.51 -58.74 -12.94
C SER A 469 2.81 -57.95 -12.70
N THR A 470 3.94 -58.48 -13.22
CA THR A 470 5.28 -57.88 -13.11
C THR A 470 5.92 -57.77 -14.49
N SER A 471 6.75 -56.74 -14.70
CA SER A 471 7.66 -56.67 -15.86
C SER A 471 8.88 -55.81 -15.54
N THR A 472 10.08 -56.33 -15.84
CA THR A 472 11.36 -55.66 -15.62
C THR A 472 12.13 -55.55 -16.93
N VAL A 473 12.55 -54.33 -17.32
CA VAL A 473 13.50 -54.10 -18.40
C VAL A 473 14.54 -53.06 -17.95
N ARG A 474 15.81 -53.27 -18.30
CA ARG A 474 16.94 -52.37 -18.05
C ARG A 474 17.65 -52.00 -19.38
N PRO A 475 18.59 -51.02 -19.40
CA PRO A 475 18.65 -50.04 -20.49
C PRO A 475 19.53 -50.40 -21.70
N ARG A 476 19.49 -49.53 -22.72
CA ARG A 476 20.50 -49.39 -23.77
C ARG A 476 20.97 -47.93 -23.91
N SER A 477 22.00 -47.72 -24.72
CA SER A 477 22.94 -46.59 -24.63
C SER A 477 23.22 -45.90 -25.98
N SER A 478 24.05 -44.84 -25.94
CA SER A 478 24.56 -44.02 -27.07
C SER A 478 23.54 -43.01 -27.65
N SER A 479 23.94 -41.89 -28.28
CA SER A 479 25.27 -41.43 -28.71
C SER A 479 25.42 -39.88 -28.64
N THR A 480 26.61 -39.36 -28.96
CA THR A 480 26.92 -37.90 -29.06
C THR A 480 27.23 -37.47 -30.50
N PRO A 481 27.15 -36.16 -30.79
CA PRO A 481 28.10 -35.52 -31.71
C PRO A 481 28.75 -34.23 -31.14
N ARG A 482 29.70 -33.63 -31.89
CA ARG A 482 30.58 -32.51 -31.47
C ARG A 482 30.70 -31.40 -32.53
N SER A 483 30.81 -30.12 -32.09
CA SER A 483 31.64 -29.01 -32.64
C SER A 483 31.31 -27.70 -31.86
N ARG A 484 32.18 -26.75 -31.45
CA ARG A 484 33.47 -26.14 -31.85
C ARG A 484 33.43 -25.21 -33.11
N PRO A 485 34.15 -24.05 -33.12
CA PRO A 485 34.52 -23.13 -32.02
C PRO A 485 34.52 -21.59 -32.35
N SER A 486 34.84 -20.75 -31.35
CA SER A 486 35.54 -19.40 -31.30
C SER A 486 36.06 -18.70 -32.59
N PRO A 487 36.32 -17.35 -32.66
CA PRO A 487 36.97 -16.52 -31.59
C PRO A 487 36.79 -14.95 -31.55
N SER A 488 37.41 -14.30 -30.53
CA SER A 488 38.07 -12.95 -30.54
C SER A 488 37.26 -11.66 -30.82
N ALA A 489 37.70 -10.43 -30.50
CA ALA A 489 38.58 -9.82 -29.46
C ALA A 489 38.52 -8.27 -29.57
N GLY A 490 39.10 -7.50 -28.62
CA GLY A 490 39.56 -6.12 -28.89
C GLY A 490 39.06 -4.97 -27.99
N ARG A 491 39.99 -4.38 -27.22
CA ARG A 491 39.96 -3.00 -26.63
C ARG A 491 40.43 -1.98 -27.70
N PRO A 492 40.45 -0.62 -27.51
CA PRO A 492 40.55 0.14 -26.25
C PRO A 492 39.66 1.42 -26.16
N ALA A 493 39.95 2.27 -25.16
CA ALA A 493 39.25 3.54 -24.88
C ALA A 493 40.07 4.80 -25.25
N SER A 494 39.38 5.93 -25.43
CA SER A 494 39.92 7.30 -25.55
C SER A 494 38.79 8.32 -25.34
N ARG A 495 38.98 9.60 -24.96
CA ARG A 495 40.06 10.31 -24.20
C ARG A 495 39.48 11.67 -23.76
N THR A 496 39.88 12.20 -22.60
CA THR A 496 39.31 13.42 -21.98
C THR A 496 39.87 14.75 -22.49
N VAL A 497 39.03 15.81 -22.51
CA VAL A 497 39.29 17.21 -22.04
C VAL A 497 37.94 17.98 -21.93
N PRO A 498 37.84 19.15 -21.24
CA PRO A 498 36.63 19.48 -20.48
C PRO A 498 36.01 20.89 -20.70
N ASN A 499 35.03 21.21 -19.85
CA ASN A 499 34.64 22.53 -19.34
C ASN A 499 33.64 23.38 -20.15
N SER A 500 32.49 23.66 -19.53
CA SER A 500 31.81 24.95 -19.60
C SER A 500 31.08 25.20 -18.28
N THR A 501 31.11 26.43 -17.77
CA THR A 501 30.67 26.79 -16.41
C THR A 501 29.26 27.39 -16.40
N SER A 502 28.46 27.00 -15.41
CA SER A 502 27.10 27.53 -15.17
C SER A 502 26.69 27.23 -13.71
N PRO A 503 25.76 28.02 -13.11
CA PRO A 503 25.69 28.19 -11.65
C PRO A 503 25.12 26.98 -10.87
N PRO A 504 25.45 26.85 -9.56
CA PRO A 504 25.30 25.62 -8.77
C PRO A 504 23.86 25.29 -8.31
N TRP A 505 22.83 25.87 -8.92
CA TRP A 505 21.44 25.84 -8.41
C TRP A 505 20.49 24.97 -9.27
N ASN A 506 20.82 23.69 -9.46
CA ASN A 506 19.88 22.56 -9.70
C ASN A 506 20.62 21.26 -10.11
N ARG A 507 21.11 20.48 -9.13
CA ARG A 507 21.49 19.06 -9.33
C ARG A 507 20.98 18.09 -8.25
N ALA A 508 20.67 18.56 -7.04
CA ALA A 508 20.13 17.75 -5.95
C ALA A 508 18.59 17.54 -6.05
N GLY A 509 18.11 17.11 -7.23
CA GLY A 509 16.68 16.99 -7.55
C GLY A 509 16.07 15.61 -7.33
N MET A 510 16.02 15.14 -6.07
CA MET A 510 15.21 13.98 -5.62
C MET A 510 15.29 12.68 -6.44
N ARG A 511 16.44 11.99 -6.40
CA ARG A 511 16.55 10.55 -6.73
C ARG A 511 16.37 9.69 -5.47
N PHE A 512 15.17 9.68 -4.87
CA PHE A 512 14.97 8.97 -3.58
C PHE A 512 14.99 7.44 -3.66
N PHE A 513 14.85 6.83 -4.85
CA PHE A 513 14.68 5.36 -5.00
C PHE A 513 15.34 4.77 -6.26
N GLU A 514 16.14 5.55 -7.01
CA GLU A 514 16.96 5.01 -8.11
C GLU A 514 18.37 4.80 -7.60
N MET A 515 18.85 3.55 -7.65
CA MET A 515 20.21 3.22 -7.22
C MET A 515 21.24 3.80 -8.20
N ASP A 516 22.33 4.35 -7.68
CA ASP A 516 23.49 4.69 -8.51
C ASP A 516 24.34 3.45 -8.87
N ASP A 517 25.40 3.65 -9.65
CA ASP A 517 26.21 2.55 -10.16
C ASP A 517 27.06 1.87 -9.06
N ASP A 518 27.44 2.57 -7.99
CA ASP A 518 28.21 2.00 -6.88
C ASP A 518 27.27 1.22 -5.93
N GLU A 519 26.11 1.80 -5.59
CA GLU A 519 25.04 1.11 -4.86
C GLU A 519 24.59 -0.19 -5.57
N ARG A 520 24.53 -0.16 -6.91
CA ARG A 520 24.27 -1.33 -7.74
C ARG A 520 25.39 -2.35 -7.67
N VAL A 521 26.66 -1.95 -7.81
CA VAL A 521 27.80 -2.89 -7.74
C VAL A 521 27.86 -3.61 -6.40
N ILE A 522 27.60 -2.91 -5.29
CA ILE A 522 27.51 -3.49 -3.94
C ILE A 522 26.42 -4.58 -3.90
N THR A 523 25.22 -4.25 -4.39
CA THR A 523 24.04 -5.13 -4.36
C THR A 523 24.19 -6.33 -5.31
N GLU A 524 24.68 -6.11 -6.53
CA GLU A 524 24.99 -7.16 -7.51
C GLU A 524 26.10 -8.10 -7.01
N THR A 525 27.07 -7.60 -6.23
CA THR A 525 28.12 -8.41 -5.58
C THR A 525 27.55 -9.28 -4.46
N ALA A 526 26.71 -8.73 -3.58
CA ALA A 526 26.05 -9.49 -2.52
C ALA A 526 25.13 -10.59 -3.08
N ALA A 527 24.35 -10.29 -4.12
CA ALA A 527 23.51 -11.27 -4.82
C ALA A 527 24.35 -12.38 -5.48
N ALA A 528 25.45 -12.01 -6.15
CA ALA A 528 26.37 -12.96 -6.78
C ALA A 528 27.10 -13.85 -5.77
N PHE A 529 27.33 -13.38 -4.54
CA PHE A 529 27.85 -14.19 -3.44
C PHE A 529 26.77 -15.15 -2.91
N ALA A 530 25.57 -14.63 -2.59
CA ALA A 530 24.45 -15.39 -2.05
C ALA A 530 24.10 -16.61 -2.93
N GLY A 531 23.91 -16.39 -4.24
CA GLY A 531 23.56 -17.45 -5.20
C GLY A 531 24.66 -18.48 -5.47
N LYS A 532 25.93 -18.19 -5.14
CA LYS A 532 27.08 -19.09 -5.40
C LYS A 532 27.64 -19.78 -4.17
N ARG A 533 27.51 -19.17 -2.98
CA ARG A 533 28.16 -19.63 -1.74
C ARG A 533 27.18 -19.97 -0.63
N LEU A 534 25.98 -19.38 -0.60
CA LEU A 534 24.96 -19.66 0.42
C LEU A 534 23.86 -20.60 -0.12
N ALA A 535 23.17 -20.18 -1.19
CA ALA A 535 22.00 -20.87 -1.74
C ALA A 535 22.21 -22.38 -2.04
N PRO A 536 23.36 -22.83 -2.58
CA PRO A 536 23.58 -24.25 -2.88
C PRO A 536 23.66 -25.16 -1.65
N HIS A 537 23.98 -24.61 -0.47
CA HIS A 537 24.30 -25.38 0.74
C HIS A 537 23.30 -25.18 1.89
N ALA A 538 22.46 -24.14 1.84
CA ALA A 538 21.55 -23.76 2.93
C ALA A 538 20.67 -24.92 3.48
N LEU A 539 20.24 -25.85 2.62
CA LEU A 539 19.45 -27.02 3.02
C LEU A 539 20.28 -28.14 3.65
N GLU A 540 21.56 -28.28 3.28
CA GLU A 540 22.49 -29.22 3.90
C GLU A 540 22.89 -28.73 5.30
N TRP A 541 23.19 -27.44 5.44
CA TRP A 541 23.55 -26.80 6.70
C TRP A 541 22.41 -26.85 7.74
N ASP A 542 21.15 -26.67 7.32
CA ASP A 542 19.97 -26.78 8.20
C ASP A 542 19.72 -28.21 8.72
N ALA A 543 20.07 -29.26 7.96
CA ALA A 543 20.04 -30.63 8.49
C ALA A 543 21.20 -30.91 9.45
N THR A 544 22.40 -30.56 9.02
CA THR A 544 23.65 -30.91 9.72
C THR A 544 23.94 -30.01 10.91
N HIS A 545 23.12 -28.98 11.12
CA HIS A 545 23.32 -27.90 12.10
C HIS A 545 24.71 -27.25 11.94
N HIS A 546 25.17 -27.20 10.69
CA HIS A 546 26.50 -26.70 10.34
C HIS A 546 26.49 -25.17 10.28
N PHE A 547 27.48 -24.56 10.93
CA PHE A 547 27.68 -23.12 10.97
C PHE A 547 28.87 -22.73 10.07
N PRO A 548 28.62 -22.12 8.90
CA PRO A 548 29.62 -21.99 7.83
C PRO A 548 30.60 -20.83 8.06
N THR A 549 31.46 -20.96 9.07
CA THR A 549 32.44 -19.92 9.46
C THR A 549 33.54 -19.69 8.43
N ASP A 550 33.74 -20.61 7.49
CA ASP A 550 34.60 -20.46 6.32
C ASP A 550 33.95 -19.54 5.26
N VAL A 551 32.68 -19.78 4.93
CA VAL A 551 31.92 -18.94 3.98
C VAL A 551 31.67 -17.55 4.55
N LEU A 552 31.48 -17.41 5.87
CA LEU A 552 31.43 -16.11 6.54
C LEU A 552 32.74 -15.31 6.36
N ARG A 553 33.91 -15.96 6.44
CA ARG A 553 35.22 -15.33 6.16
C ARG A 553 35.40 -14.95 4.69
N GLU A 554 34.82 -15.69 3.76
CA GLU A 554 34.79 -15.26 2.35
C GLU A 554 33.92 -14.01 2.14
N ALA A 555 32.79 -13.88 2.85
CA ALA A 555 31.99 -12.66 2.84
C ALA A 555 32.73 -11.48 3.51
N ALA A 556 33.49 -11.73 4.57
CA ALA A 556 34.39 -10.75 5.19
C ALA A 556 35.46 -10.24 4.20
N GLY A 557 36.01 -11.14 3.37
CA GLY A 557 36.91 -10.79 2.25
C GLY A 557 36.28 -9.92 1.15
N LEU A 558 34.96 -9.71 1.19
CA LEU A 558 34.21 -8.76 0.35
C LEU A 558 33.72 -7.53 1.13
N GLY A 559 34.23 -7.30 2.35
CA GLY A 559 33.87 -6.19 3.24
C GLY A 559 32.63 -6.41 4.10
N MET A 560 31.90 -7.51 3.92
CA MET A 560 30.54 -7.68 4.45
C MET A 560 30.46 -7.98 5.96
N ALA A 561 31.59 -8.07 6.67
CA ALA A 561 31.65 -8.32 8.11
C ALA A 561 31.73 -7.04 8.98
N ALA A 562 32.18 -5.92 8.41
CA ALA A 562 32.31 -4.65 9.12
C ALA A 562 31.81 -3.49 8.26
N ILE A 563 30.61 -3.67 7.69
CA ILE A 563 29.97 -2.79 6.69
C ILE A 563 29.98 -1.32 7.17
N TYR A 564 29.49 -1.08 8.39
CA TYR A 564 29.31 0.24 8.98
C TYR A 564 30.52 0.79 9.75
N CYS A 565 31.60 0.01 9.86
CA CYS A 565 32.78 0.42 10.61
C CYS A 565 33.68 1.29 9.73
N ARG A 566 34.44 2.18 10.34
CA ARG A 566 35.34 3.10 9.64
C ARG A 566 36.52 2.38 8.97
N GLU A 567 36.99 2.96 7.87
CA GLU A 567 38.07 2.40 7.04
C GLU A 567 39.43 2.33 7.76
N ASP A 568 39.68 3.23 8.73
CA ASP A 568 40.94 3.31 9.50
C ASP A 568 41.23 2.06 10.34
N VAL A 569 40.21 1.21 10.54
CA VAL A 569 40.26 -0.04 11.30
C VAL A 569 39.79 -1.25 10.48
N GLY A 570 39.75 -1.11 9.15
CA GLY A 570 39.41 -2.20 8.21
C GLY A 570 37.91 -2.38 7.94
N GLY A 571 37.04 -1.49 8.42
CA GLY A 571 35.64 -1.45 8.03
C GLY A 571 35.42 -0.92 6.61
N SER A 572 34.20 -1.07 6.09
CA SER A 572 33.87 -0.65 4.71
C SER A 572 33.32 0.78 4.58
N GLY A 573 33.08 1.50 5.69
CA GLY A 573 32.56 2.87 5.68
C GLY A 573 31.15 3.05 5.08
N LEU A 574 30.40 1.96 4.87
CA LEU A 574 29.12 1.96 4.18
C LEU A 574 27.95 2.34 5.09
N ARG A 575 26.89 2.89 4.49
CA ARG A 575 25.70 3.39 5.18
C ARG A 575 24.78 2.24 5.63
N ARG A 576 23.84 2.53 6.53
CA ARG A 576 22.74 1.62 6.91
C ARG A 576 21.91 1.23 5.70
N LEU A 577 21.63 2.17 4.79
CA LEU A 577 20.94 1.90 3.52
C LEU A 577 21.66 0.84 2.66
N ASP A 578 22.99 0.88 2.62
CA ASP A 578 23.79 -0.08 1.85
C ASP A 578 23.85 -1.44 2.55
N GLY A 579 23.98 -1.44 3.87
CA GLY A 579 23.90 -2.66 4.67
C GLY A 579 22.56 -3.39 4.53
N VAL A 580 21.42 -2.69 4.56
CA VAL A 580 20.11 -3.37 4.36
C VAL A 580 19.98 -3.97 2.95
N ARG A 581 20.55 -3.33 1.92
CA ARG A 581 20.62 -3.92 0.57
C ARG A 581 21.50 -5.17 0.53
N ILE A 582 22.66 -5.16 1.19
CA ILE A 582 23.54 -6.33 1.33
C ILE A 582 22.80 -7.48 2.04
N PHE A 583 22.19 -7.22 3.20
CA PHE A 583 21.49 -8.25 3.97
C PHE A 583 20.22 -8.78 3.27
N GLU A 584 19.49 -7.94 2.52
CA GLU A 584 18.40 -8.37 1.65
C GLU A 584 18.91 -9.39 0.61
N GLN A 585 20.02 -9.09 -0.09
CA GLN A 585 20.55 -10.01 -1.09
C GLN A 585 21.15 -11.28 -0.49
N LEU A 586 21.91 -11.20 0.61
CA LEU A 586 22.49 -12.38 1.27
C LEU A 586 21.40 -13.36 1.75
N ALA A 587 20.30 -12.84 2.29
CA ALA A 587 19.18 -13.66 2.77
C ALA A 587 18.34 -14.31 1.66
N THR A 588 18.51 -13.93 0.38
CA THR A 588 17.95 -14.71 -0.74
C THR A 588 18.62 -16.09 -0.87
N GLY A 589 19.88 -16.21 -0.43
CA GLY A 589 20.63 -17.47 -0.42
C GLY A 589 20.45 -18.24 0.88
N ASP A 590 20.65 -17.59 2.03
CA ASP A 590 20.31 -18.16 3.34
C ASP A 590 19.98 -17.07 4.38
N PRO A 591 18.72 -16.98 4.86
CA PRO A 591 18.34 -16.04 5.92
C PRO A 591 19.13 -16.22 7.22
N VAL A 592 19.54 -17.45 7.56
CA VAL A 592 20.19 -17.76 8.85
C VAL A 592 21.60 -17.21 8.91
N THR A 593 22.41 -17.51 7.89
CA THR A 593 23.80 -17.02 7.76
C THR A 593 23.83 -15.50 7.57
N ALA A 594 22.89 -14.94 6.79
CA ALA A 594 22.76 -13.50 6.63
C ALA A 594 22.39 -12.79 7.95
N ALA A 595 21.44 -13.33 8.71
CA ALA A 595 21.07 -12.79 10.01
C ALA A 595 22.23 -12.90 11.04
N TYR A 596 22.98 -14.00 11.05
CA TYR A 596 24.17 -14.12 11.90
C TYR A 596 25.23 -13.06 11.56
N LEU A 597 25.54 -12.88 10.27
CA LEU A 597 26.48 -11.85 9.81
C LEU A 597 26.02 -10.44 10.21
N SER A 598 24.70 -10.20 10.31
CA SER A 598 24.15 -8.93 10.80
C SER A 598 24.37 -8.70 12.31
N ILE A 599 24.31 -9.77 13.13
CA ILE A 599 24.62 -9.71 14.57
C ILE A 599 26.12 -9.42 14.76
N HIS A 600 26.99 -10.08 13.99
CA HIS A 600 28.42 -9.81 13.98
C HIS A 600 28.71 -8.33 13.60
N ASN A 601 28.09 -7.81 12.55
CA ASN A 601 28.22 -6.40 12.14
C ASN A 601 27.70 -5.43 13.23
N MET A 602 26.67 -5.80 14.01
CA MET A 602 26.22 -4.99 15.14
C MET A 602 27.26 -4.94 16.25
N CYS A 603 27.88 -6.08 16.61
CA CYS A 603 28.97 -6.13 17.59
C CYS A 603 30.18 -5.29 17.14
N ALA A 604 30.61 -5.42 15.88
CA ALA A 604 31.69 -4.62 15.32
C ALA A 604 31.36 -3.12 15.34
N TRP A 605 30.14 -2.74 14.92
CA TRP A 605 29.71 -1.33 14.95
C TRP A 605 29.63 -0.75 16.37
N MET A 606 29.23 -1.53 17.38
CA MET A 606 29.28 -1.08 18.79
C MET A 606 30.71 -0.79 19.24
N ILE A 607 31.65 -1.66 18.88
CA ILE A 607 33.07 -1.49 19.22
C ILE A 607 33.68 -0.28 18.47
N ASP A 608 33.31 -0.03 17.21
CA ASP A 608 33.75 1.15 16.48
C ASP A 608 33.13 2.45 17.00
N SER A 609 31.86 2.43 17.42
CA SER A 609 31.13 3.65 17.78
C SER A 609 31.33 4.10 19.23
N PHE A 610 31.57 3.15 20.15
CA PHE A 610 31.62 3.42 21.59
C PHE A 610 32.91 2.91 22.28
N GLY A 611 33.79 2.21 21.56
CA GLY A 611 35.05 1.74 22.11
C GLY A 611 36.13 2.82 22.19
N THR A 612 37.10 2.64 23.08
CA THR A 612 38.32 3.47 23.08
C THR A 612 39.13 3.22 21.81
N GLU A 613 40.04 4.13 21.46
CA GLU A 613 40.87 4.02 20.26
C GLU A 613 41.75 2.76 20.27
N GLU A 614 42.15 2.29 21.45
CA GLU A 614 42.87 1.03 21.68
C GLU A 614 41.96 -0.17 21.44
N GLN A 615 40.72 -0.15 21.95
CA GLN A 615 39.73 -1.20 21.71
C GLN A 615 39.42 -1.32 20.21
N ARG A 616 39.20 -0.19 19.54
CA ARG A 616 39.00 -0.13 18.08
C ARG A 616 40.12 -0.83 17.33
N LYS A 617 41.37 -0.42 17.59
CA LYS A 617 42.58 -0.97 16.93
C LYS A 617 42.86 -2.43 17.25
N THR A 618 42.49 -2.90 18.44
CA THR A 618 42.71 -4.30 18.87
C THR A 618 41.71 -5.26 18.25
N TRP A 619 40.42 -4.90 18.23
CA TRP A 619 39.34 -5.81 17.84
C TRP A 619 38.95 -5.71 16.37
N LEU A 620 38.77 -4.50 15.84
CA LEU A 620 38.05 -4.30 14.58
C LEU A 620 38.75 -4.88 13.34
N PRO A 621 40.09 -4.80 13.18
CA PRO A 621 40.75 -5.46 12.04
C PRO A 621 40.57 -6.98 12.02
N ARG A 622 40.43 -7.61 13.20
CA ARG A 622 40.25 -9.06 13.39
C ARG A 622 38.79 -9.47 13.20
N LEU A 623 37.84 -8.60 13.54
CA LEU A 623 36.41 -8.78 13.28
C LEU A 623 36.05 -8.53 11.80
N ALA A 624 36.59 -7.47 11.20
CA ALA A 624 36.34 -7.11 9.80
C ALA A 624 36.84 -8.16 8.79
N SER A 625 37.87 -8.93 9.16
CA SER A 625 38.38 -10.09 8.42
C SER A 625 37.72 -11.42 8.83
N MET A 626 36.89 -11.41 9.87
CA MET A 626 36.37 -12.58 10.58
C MET A 626 37.46 -13.60 10.97
N GLU A 627 38.67 -13.13 11.27
CA GLU A 627 39.64 -13.90 12.07
C GLU A 627 38.99 -14.28 13.41
N LEU A 628 38.41 -13.27 14.07
CA LEU A 628 37.52 -13.41 15.23
C LEU A 628 36.05 -13.26 14.80
N ILE A 629 35.17 -14.02 15.43
CA ILE A 629 33.73 -13.97 15.24
C ILE A 629 33.05 -13.50 16.53
N ALA A 630 32.30 -12.39 16.48
CA ALA A 630 31.62 -11.79 17.64
C ALA A 630 30.11 -12.09 17.73
N SER A 631 29.62 -12.27 18.96
CA SER A 631 28.20 -12.49 19.30
C SER A 631 27.67 -11.51 20.36
N TYR A 632 26.37 -11.26 20.33
CA TYR A 632 25.70 -10.23 21.13
C TYR A 632 24.97 -10.82 22.34
N CYS A 633 25.25 -10.32 23.55
CA CYS A 633 24.86 -10.91 24.83
C CYS A 633 24.00 -9.96 25.69
N LEU A 634 22.75 -9.73 25.28
CA LEU A 634 21.77 -8.94 26.03
C LEU A 634 20.81 -9.80 26.88
N THR A 635 20.02 -10.65 26.20
CA THR A 635 18.83 -11.35 26.73
C THR A 635 19.14 -12.32 27.87
N GLU A 636 18.23 -12.42 28.83
CA GLU A 636 18.33 -13.31 30.01
C GLU A 636 17.02 -14.08 30.24
N PRO A 637 17.05 -15.26 30.91
CA PRO A 637 15.88 -16.10 31.13
C PRO A 637 14.70 -15.41 31.84
N GLY A 638 15.00 -14.45 32.72
CA GLY A 638 13.98 -13.70 33.49
C GLY A 638 13.58 -12.34 32.91
N ALA A 639 14.31 -11.82 31.93
CA ALA A 639 14.15 -10.44 31.43
C ALA A 639 13.30 -10.37 30.15
N GLY A 640 13.50 -11.30 29.20
CA GLY A 640 12.77 -11.31 27.93
C GLY A 640 12.93 -10.01 27.14
N SER A 641 11.84 -9.24 27.00
CA SER A 641 11.84 -7.92 26.34
C SER A 641 12.12 -6.74 27.29
N ASP A 642 12.08 -6.93 28.62
CA ASP A 642 12.50 -5.90 29.58
C ASP A 642 14.03 -5.97 29.76
N ALA A 643 14.75 -5.42 28.78
CA ALA A 643 16.20 -5.34 28.80
C ALA A 643 16.75 -4.46 29.94
N ALA A 644 15.92 -3.66 30.62
CA ALA A 644 16.34 -2.84 31.76
C ALA A 644 16.35 -3.64 33.08
N ALA A 645 15.59 -4.74 33.16
CA ALA A 645 15.51 -5.66 34.30
C ALA A 645 16.60 -6.75 34.33
N LEU A 646 17.63 -6.65 33.48
CA LEU A 646 18.70 -7.66 33.41
C LEU A 646 19.45 -7.83 34.75
N ALA A 647 19.87 -9.06 35.05
CA ALA A 647 20.40 -9.50 36.34
C ALA A 647 21.83 -10.06 36.29
N THR A 648 22.41 -10.33 35.10
CA THR A 648 23.86 -10.54 34.98
C THR A 648 24.58 -9.32 35.55
N ARG A 649 25.42 -9.53 36.57
CA ARG A 649 26.15 -8.48 37.29
C ARG A 649 27.62 -8.43 36.86
N ALA A 650 28.27 -7.28 37.05
CA ALA A 650 29.70 -7.08 36.89
C ALA A 650 30.23 -6.29 38.09
N VAL A 651 30.85 -6.98 39.06
CA VAL A 651 31.30 -6.38 40.34
C VAL A 651 32.78 -6.03 40.27
N LYS A 652 33.11 -4.77 40.50
CA LYS A 652 34.49 -4.27 40.49
C LYS A 652 35.30 -4.86 41.65
N GLN A 653 36.46 -5.46 41.36
CA GLN A 653 37.37 -6.06 42.34
C GLN A 653 38.82 -5.70 42.00
N GLY A 654 39.32 -4.62 42.61
CA GLY A 654 40.65 -4.09 42.32
C GLY A 654 40.68 -3.40 40.95
N GLY A 655 41.55 -3.87 40.05
CA GLY A 655 41.61 -3.41 38.65
C GLY A 655 40.60 -4.07 37.72
N ASP A 656 39.88 -5.10 38.18
CA ASP A 656 39.05 -5.97 37.34
C ASP A 656 37.56 -5.78 37.61
N TYR A 657 36.72 -6.30 36.72
CA TYR A 657 35.34 -6.65 37.00
C TYR A 657 35.17 -8.17 37.01
N VAL A 658 34.33 -8.67 37.92
CA VAL A 658 33.92 -10.08 38.00
C VAL A 658 32.46 -10.19 37.58
N LEU A 659 32.22 -10.91 36.50
CA LEU A 659 30.92 -11.10 35.89
C LEU A 659 30.27 -12.41 36.36
N ASP A 660 29.02 -12.32 36.80
CA ASP A 660 28.20 -13.47 37.17
C ASP A 660 26.80 -13.37 36.53
N GLY A 661 26.29 -14.47 35.98
CA GLY A 661 24.91 -14.58 35.47
C GLY A 661 24.77 -15.46 34.23
N VAL A 662 23.58 -15.49 33.64
CA VAL A 662 23.28 -16.34 32.48
C VAL A 662 22.55 -15.55 31.40
N LYS A 663 23.16 -15.46 30.22
CA LYS A 663 22.53 -14.95 29.00
C LYS A 663 21.87 -16.10 28.23
N GLN A 664 20.77 -15.81 27.54
CA GLN A 664 19.83 -16.79 26.98
C GLN A 664 19.54 -16.50 25.50
N PHE A 665 19.36 -17.57 24.72
CA PHE A 665 19.14 -17.52 23.25
C PHE A 665 20.24 -16.80 22.47
N ILE A 666 21.51 -16.98 22.87
CA ILE A 666 22.63 -16.29 22.23
C ILE A 666 23.05 -17.01 20.95
N SER A 667 22.74 -16.40 19.81
CA SER A 667 23.28 -16.75 18.49
C SER A 667 24.81 -16.81 18.51
N GLY A 668 25.38 -17.86 17.94
CA GLY A 668 26.84 -18.07 17.88
C GLY A 668 27.49 -18.62 19.16
N ALA A 669 26.74 -18.77 20.26
CA ALA A 669 27.28 -19.25 21.54
C ALA A 669 28.06 -20.58 21.41
N GLY A 670 29.24 -20.63 22.03
CA GLY A 670 30.17 -21.77 21.97
C GLY A 670 30.97 -21.87 20.66
N ALA A 671 30.51 -21.27 19.56
CA ALA A 671 31.27 -21.16 18.32
C ALA A 671 32.10 -19.87 18.26
N SER A 672 31.48 -18.72 18.54
CA SER A 672 32.08 -17.39 18.49
C SER A 672 33.22 -17.20 19.49
N ASP A 673 34.15 -16.33 19.12
CA ASP A 673 35.42 -16.06 19.82
C ASP A 673 35.32 -14.86 20.78
N VAL A 674 34.40 -13.92 20.50
CA VAL A 674 34.18 -12.71 21.29
C VAL A 674 32.70 -12.51 21.60
N TYR A 675 32.38 -12.02 22.79
CA TYR A 675 31.03 -11.74 23.25
C TYR A 675 30.91 -10.28 23.72
N VAL A 676 29.92 -9.55 23.18
CA VAL A 676 29.59 -8.18 23.61
C VAL A 676 28.45 -8.25 24.61
N VAL A 677 28.78 -8.12 25.90
CA VAL A 677 27.93 -8.50 27.05
C VAL A 677 27.41 -7.27 27.78
N MET A 678 26.09 -7.17 27.96
CA MET A 678 25.50 -6.15 28.84
C MET A 678 25.35 -6.72 30.25
N ALA A 679 25.98 -6.07 31.23
CA ALA A 679 25.97 -6.50 32.64
C ALA A 679 25.78 -5.31 33.59
N ARG A 680 25.12 -5.54 34.72
CA ARG A 680 24.83 -4.52 35.74
C ARG A 680 26.05 -4.26 36.62
N THR A 681 26.61 -3.05 36.52
CA THR A 681 27.67 -2.54 37.42
C THR A 681 27.10 -1.65 38.53
N GLY A 682 26.02 -0.92 38.23
CA GLY A 682 25.39 0.04 39.13
C GLY A 682 24.03 -0.42 39.68
N ALA A 683 23.19 0.56 40.04
CA ALA A 683 21.86 0.34 40.61
C ALA A 683 20.84 -0.24 39.60
N ASP A 684 19.61 -0.47 40.05
CA ASP A 684 18.52 -1.00 39.22
C ASP A 684 18.10 -0.06 38.08
N GLY A 685 17.51 -0.64 37.03
CA GLY A 685 17.10 0.06 35.81
C GLY A 685 18.24 0.33 34.82
N PRO A 686 18.01 1.18 33.80
CA PRO A 686 18.88 1.25 32.63
C PRO A 686 20.25 1.89 32.88
N ARG A 687 20.35 2.86 33.79
CA ARG A 687 21.61 3.60 34.09
C ARG A 687 22.64 2.80 34.90
N GLY A 688 22.32 1.59 35.34
CA GLY A 688 23.26 0.70 36.03
C GLY A 688 23.89 -0.36 35.13
N ILE A 689 23.59 -0.36 33.83
CA ILE A 689 24.04 -1.38 32.86
C ILE A 689 25.26 -0.85 32.10
N SER A 690 26.32 -1.64 32.06
CA SER A 690 27.54 -1.40 31.27
C SER A 690 27.70 -2.47 30.20
N THR A 691 28.51 -2.20 29.18
CA THR A 691 28.84 -3.17 28.12
C THR A 691 30.29 -3.61 28.24
N PHE A 692 30.55 -4.91 28.08
CA PHE A 692 31.88 -5.52 28.17
C PHE A 692 32.20 -6.33 26.91
N ILE A 693 33.48 -6.37 26.53
CA ILE A 693 34.03 -7.27 25.52
C ILE A 693 34.67 -8.46 26.25
N VAL A 694 34.20 -9.68 26.00
CA VAL A 694 34.67 -10.89 26.70
C VAL A 694 35.11 -11.93 25.68
N GLU A 695 36.35 -12.42 25.78
CA GLU A 695 36.85 -13.51 24.93
C GLU A 695 36.33 -14.87 25.40
N LYS A 696 36.07 -15.76 24.44
CA LYS A 696 35.50 -17.11 24.64
C LYS A 696 36.19 -17.94 25.71
N ASP A 697 37.52 -17.87 25.76
CA ASP A 697 38.36 -18.70 26.63
C ASP A 697 38.68 -18.02 27.98
N THR A 698 37.97 -16.93 28.32
CA THR A 698 38.11 -16.26 29.63
C THR A 698 37.71 -17.23 30.76
N PRO A 699 38.55 -17.46 31.79
CA PRO A 699 38.22 -18.35 32.89
C PRO A 699 36.89 -18.01 33.58
N GLY A 700 36.04 -19.04 33.78
CA GLY A 700 34.69 -18.92 34.31
C GLY A 700 33.59 -18.80 33.25
N LEU A 701 33.95 -18.56 31.98
CA LEU A 701 32.99 -18.49 30.88
C LEU A 701 32.67 -19.91 30.39
N SER A 702 31.38 -20.20 30.25
CA SER A 702 30.91 -21.51 29.76
C SER A 702 29.63 -21.38 28.96
N PHE A 703 29.23 -22.46 28.29
CA PHE A 703 28.11 -22.48 27.36
C PHE A 703 27.13 -23.60 27.71
N GLY A 704 25.84 -23.32 27.56
CA GLY A 704 24.79 -24.34 27.68
C GLY A 704 24.80 -25.33 26.52
N ALA A 705 23.91 -26.32 26.57
CA ALA A 705 23.58 -27.11 25.39
C ALA A 705 23.01 -26.22 24.28
N ALA A 706 23.16 -26.65 23.02
CA ALA A 706 22.48 -26.01 21.91
C ALA A 706 20.96 -26.18 22.06
N GLU A 707 20.21 -25.09 21.91
CA GLU A 707 18.75 -25.08 21.93
C GLU A 707 18.20 -25.92 20.76
N ASP A 708 17.26 -26.83 21.06
CA ASP A 708 16.48 -27.52 20.04
C ASP A 708 15.42 -26.55 19.48
N LYS A 709 15.50 -26.27 18.17
CA LYS A 709 14.84 -25.12 17.53
C LYS A 709 14.03 -25.54 16.32
N MET A 710 12.94 -24.81 16.07
CA MET A 710 12.22 -24.91 14.80
C MET A 710 13.03 -24.39 13.60
N GLY A 711 13.92 -23.41 13.78
CA GLY A 711 14.64 -22.76 12.69
C GLY A 711 15.91 -22.08 13.17
N TRP A 712 16.62 -21.43 12.26
CA TRP A 712 17.99 -20.95 12.48
C TRP A 712 18.96 -22.08 12.87
N ASN A 713 18.85 -23.24 12.22
CA ASN A 713 19.64 -24.44 12.56
C ASN A 713 21.10 -24.34 12.08
N ALA A 714 21.36 -23.57 11.01
CA ALA A 714 22.71 -23.29 10.50
C ALA A 714 23.53 -22.31 11.38
N GLN A 715 23.15 -22.11 12.64
CA GLN A 715 23.96 -21.43 13.67
C GLN A 715 23.64 -22.04 15.06
N PRO A 716 24.64 -22.17 15.95
CA PRO A 716 24.35 -22.54 17.33
C PRO A 716 23.59 -21.42 18.03
N THR A 717 22.72 -21.80 18.95
CA THR A 717 22.05 -20.90 19.88
C THR A 717 22.07 -21.60 21.22
N ALA A 718 22.55 -20.96 22.28
CA ALA A 718 22.67 -21.57 23.60
C ALA A 718 22.62 -20.50 24.71
N GLN A 719 22.73 -20.96 25.95
CA GLN A 719 23.11 -20.09 27.07
C GLN A 719 24.58 -19.71 27.01
N VAL A 720 24.91 -18.50 27.47
CA VAL A 720 26.27 -18.08 27.81
C VAL A 720 26.29 -17.79 29.31
N ILE A 721 27.12 -18.54 30.03
CA ILE A 721 27.11 -18.65 31.49
C ILE A 721 28.40 -18.04 32.03
N PHE A 722 28.26 -17.08 32.92
CA PHE A 722 29.35 -16.37 33.59
C PHE A 722 29.35 -16.80 35.06
N ASP A 723 30.38 -17.52 35.48
CA ASP A 723 30.61 -17.92 36.88
C ASP A 723 31.98 -17.39 37.32
N GLY A 724 31.99 -16.27 38.05
CA GLY A 724 33.23 -15.62 38.50
C GLY A 724 34.12 -15.06 37.38
N VAL A 725 33.58 -14.76 36.20
CA VAL A 725 34.33 -14.37 35.00
C VAL A 725 35.09 -13.06 35.22
N ARG A 726 36.42 -13.15 35.32
CA ARG A 726 37.28 -11.99 35.59
C ARG A 726 37.78 -11.36 34.29
N VAL A 727 37.41 -10.10 34.07
CA VAL A 727 37.91 -9.27 32.97
C VAL A 727 38.53 -7.98 33.52
N PRO A 728 39.62 -7.45 32.92
CA PRO A 728 40.23 -6.22 33.40
C PRO A 728 39.34 -5.00 33.07
N ALA A 729 39.57 -3.85 33.70
CA ALA A 729 38.71 -2.66 33.50
C ALA A 729 38.63 -2.19 32.04
N GLU A 730 39.70 -2.32 31.26
CA GLU A 730 39.74 -2.02 29.83
C GLU A 730 38.91 -2.97 28.94
N ALA A 731 38.31 -4.02 29.50
CA ALA A 731 37.28 -4.81 28.83
C ALA A 731 35.90 -4.11 28.79
N MET A 732 35.68 -3.08 29.63
CA MET A 732 34.47 -2.25 29.56
C MET A 732 34.50 -1.39 28.28
N LEU A 733 33.47 -1.48 27.46
CA LEU A 733 33.37 -0.75 26.19
C LEU A 733 33.30 0.76 26.47
N GLY A 734 34.27 1.52 25.93
CA GLY A 734 34.45 2.95 26.22
C GLY A 734 35.33 3.23 27.45
N GLY A 735 35.90 2.19 28.07
CA GLY A 735 36.75 2.31 29.25
C GLY A 735 35.96 2.76 30.48
N PRO A 736 36.60 3.44 31.46
CA PRO A 736 35.95 3.88 32.70
C PRO A 736 34.74 4.80 32.48
N ASP A 737 34.73 5.59 31.42
CA ASP A 737 33.64 6.52 31.08
C ASP A 737 32.41 5.80 30.47
N GLY A 738 32.54 4.50 30.13
CA GLY A 738 31.44 3.65 29.66
C GLY A 738 30.53 3.11 30.79
N GLU A 739 30.87 3.34 32.06
CA GLU A 739 30.15 2.75 33.20
C GLU A 739 28.71 3.31 33.30
N GLY A 740 27.71 2.44 33.15
CA GLY A 740 26.28 2.79 33.13
C GLY A 740 25.72 3.22 31.76
N ALA A 741 26.56 3.29 30.71
CA ALA A 741 26.14 3.66 29.35
C ALA A 741 25.58 2.49 28.52
N GLY A 742 25.78 1.25 28.95
CA GLY A 742 25.54 0.03 28.19
C GLY A 742 24.10 -0.19 27.73
N PHE A 743 23.09 0.28 28.47
CA PHE A 743 21.70 0.23 27.99
C PHE A 743 21.48 1.17 26.79
N GLY A 744 22.11 2.36 26.79
CA GLY A 744 22.05 3.29 25.67
C GLY A 744 22.78 2.78 24.43
N ILE A 745 23.91 2.11 24.62
CA ILE A 745 24.66 1.40 23.56
C ILE A 745 23.79 0.28 22.97
N ALA A 746 23.20 -0.56 23.83
CA ALA A 746 22.31 -1.64 23.41
C ALA A 746 21.12 -1.14 22.58
N MET A 747 20.39 -0.12 23.05
CA MET A 747 19.24 0.41 22.30
C MET A 747 19.62 1.02 20.95
N GLN A 748 20.78 1.68 20.84
CA GLN A 748 21.27 2.21 19.56
C GLN A 748 21.68 1.10 18.59
N GLY A 749 22.35 0.05 19.07
CA GLY A 749 22.65 -1.12 18.24
C GLY A 749 21.41 -1.85 17.76
N LEU A 750 20.44 -2.10 18.66
CA LEU A 750 19.16 -2.71 18.31
C LEU A 750 18.42 -1.92 17.22
N ASN A 751 18.49 -0.59 17.18
CA ASN A 751 17.88 0.19 16.09
C ASN A 751 18.47 -0.18 14.72
N GLY A 752 19.78 -0.40 14.62
CA GLY A 752 20.42 -0.91 13.41
C GLY A 752 20.13 -2.40 13.15
N GLY A 753 20.19 -3.25 14.18
CA GLY A 753 19.93 -4.69 14.08
C GLY A 753 18.50 -4.99 13.63
N ARG A 754 17.52 -4.26 14.15
CA ARG A 754 16.10 -4.29 13.72
C ARG A 754 15.91 -4.10 12.22
N LEU A 755 16.65 -3.17 11.60
CA LEU A 755 16.62 -2.96 10.15
C LEU A 755 17.27 -4.12 9.39
N ASN A 756 18.37 -4.66 9.90
CA ASN A 756 19.04 -5.80 9.26
C ASN A 756 18.21 -7.09 9.34
N ILE A 757 17.49 -7.33 10.44
CA ILE A 757 16.55 -8.45 10.56
C ILE A 757 15.34 -8.25 9.63
N ALA A 758 14.86 -7.02 9.45
CA ALA A 758 13.86 -6.70 8.42
C ALA A 758 14.39 -6.99 7.01
N ALA A 759 15.65 -6.63 6.70
CA ALA A 759 16.31 -6.93 5.44
C ALA A 759 16.45 -8.45 5.20
N CYS A 760 16.91 -9.20 6.20
CA CYS A 760 16.97 -10.66 6.13
C CYS A 760 15.58 -11.29 5.95
N SER A 761 14.54 -10.68 6.52
CA SER A 761 13.15 -11.08 6.28
C SER A 761 12.72 -10.86 4.83
N LEU A 762 13.06 -9.70 4.26
CA LEU A 762 12.73 -9.33 2.89
C LEU A 762 13.43 -10.25 1.88
N GLY A 763 14.72 -10.53 2.06
CA GLY A 763 15.48 -11.45 1.21
C GLY A 763 14.94 -12.88 1.23
N GLY A 764 14.65 -13.42 2.42
CA GLY A 764 14.06 -14.75 2.55
C GLY A 764 12.68 -14.85 1.91
N ALA A 765 11.83 -13.82 2.08
CA ALA A 765 10.50 -13.78 1.45
C ALA A 765 10.55 -13.56 -0.07
N GLN A 766 11.53 -12.80 -0.58
CA GLN A 766 11.79 -12.68 -2.02
C GLN A 766 12.16 -14.05 -2.60
N ALA A 767 13.09 -14.79 -1.98
CA ALA A 767 13.44 -16.14 -2.43
C ALA A 767 12.27 -17.14 -2.33
N ALA A 768 11.38 -16.99 -1.35
CA ALA A 768 10.16 -17.79 -1.27
C ALA A 768 9.17 -17.46 -2.41
N PHE A 769 8.96 -16.17 -2.70
CA PHE A 769 8.15 -15.71 -3.82
C PHE A 769 8.71 -16.15 -5.17
N ASP A 770 10.01 -16.01 -5.41
CA ASP A 770 10.67 -16.39 -6.66
C ASP A 770 10.55 -17.91 -6.92
N LYS A 771 10.74 -18.73 -5.87
CA LYS A 771 10.48 -20.18 -5.91
C LYS A 771 9.01 -20.49 -6.25
N ALA A 772 8.05 -19.79 -5.63
CA ALA A 772 6.63 -20.00 -5.90
C ALA A 772 6.24 -19.59 -7.33
N ALA A 773 6.71 -18.44 -7.81
CA ALA A 773 6.47 -17.99 -9.17
C ALA A 773 7.04 -18.98 -10.21
N GLY A 774 8.26 -19.49 -10.00
CA GLY A 774 8.86 -20.53 -10.84
C GLY A 774 8.08 -21.85 -10.81
N TYR A 775 7.80 -22.38 -9.61
CA TYR A 775 7.03 -23.63 -9.46
C TYR A 775 5.65 -23.54 -10.12
N LEU A 776 4.95 -22.42 -9.98
CA LEU A 776 3.61 -22.22 -10.57
C LEU A 776 3.65 -22.04 -12.09
N ALA A 777 4.75 -21.51 -12.65
CA ALA A 777 4.96 -21.44 -14.09
C ALA A 777 5.20 -22.83 -14.71
N ASP A 778 6.03 -23.66 -14.08
CA ASP A 778 6.39 -24.99 -14.56
C ASP A 778 5.34 -26.07 -14.25
N ARG A 779 4.49 -25.85 -13.23
CA ARG A 779 3.51 -26.85 -12.77
C ARG A 779 2.21 -26.79 -13.56
N GLU A 780 1.99 -27.77 -14.42
CA GLU A 780 0.68 -28.00 -15.04
C GLU A 780 -0.33 -28.66 -14.09
N ALA A 781 -1.59 -28.20 -14.17
CA ALA A 781 -2.78 -28.83 -13.59
C ALA A 781 -4.04 -28.34 -14.32
N PHE A 782 -5.13 -29.11 -14.27
CA PHE A 782 -6.44 -28.78 -14.89
C PHE A 782 -6.43 -28.47 -16.42
N GLY A 783 -5.29 -28.61 -17.10
CA GLY A 783 -5.13 -28.39 -18.55
C GLY A 783 -4.29 -27.17 -18.94
N SER A 784 -3.72 -26.44 -17.98
CA SER A 784 -2.83 -25.29 -18.19
C SER A 784 -1.70 -25.26 -17.15
N ALA A 785 -0.80 -24.28 -17.21
CA ALA A 785 0.07 -23.98 -16.06
C ALA A 785 -0.78 -23.45 -14.90
N LEU A 786 -0.36 -23.68 -13.66
CA LEU A 786 -1.00 -23.08 -12.47
C LEU A 786 -0.87 -21.55 -12.47
N LEU A 787 0.16 -20.99 -13.11
CA LEU A 787 0.31 -19.54 -13.30
C LEU A 787 -0.76 -18.94 -14.23
N ASP A 788 -1.46 -19.73 -15.05
CA ASP A 788 -2.57 -19.22 -15.87
C ASP A 788 -3.85 -18.97 -15.06
N GLU A 789 -4.02 -19.61 -13.90
CA GLU A 789 -5.19 -19.46 -13.04
C GLU A 789 -5.25 -18.03 -12.44
N PRO A 790 -6.32 -17.24 -12.70
CA PRO A 790 -6.41 -15.85 -12.22
C PRO A 790 -6.28 -15.70 -10.70
N THR A 791 -6.84 -16.60 -9.91
CA THR A 791 -6.75 -16.53 -8.43
C THR A 791 -5.31 -16.69 -7.92
N ILE A 792 -4.50 -17.52 -8.58
CA ILE A 792 -3.07 -17.69 -8.28
C ILE A 792 -2.29 -16.44 -8.69
N ARG A 793 -2.61 -15.83 -9.84
CA ARG A 793 -2.00 -14.55 -10.25
C ARG A 793 -2.33 -13.39 -9.31
N PHE A 794 -3.54 -13.36 -8.74
CA PHE A 794 -3.89 -12.37 -7.70
C PHE A 794 -3.07 -12.59 -6.41
N ALA A 795 -2.91 -13.83 -5.95
CA ALA A 795 -2.08 -14.14 -4.79
C ALA A 795 -0.62 -13.71 -4.99
N LEU A 796 -0.04 -13.97 -6.16
CA LEU A 796 1.31 -13.51 -6.50
C LEU A 796 1.40 -11.98 -6.60
N ALA A 797 0.38 -11.29 -7.13
CA ALA A 797 0.34 -9.83 -7.18
C ALA A 797 0.30 -9.20 -5.77
N ASP A 798 -0.47 -9.78 -4.83
CA ASP A 798 -0.47 -9.38 -3.43
C ASP A 798 0.91 -9.59 -2.78
N MET A 799 1.55 -10.74 -3.03
CA MET A 799 2.88 -11.06 -2.50
C MET A 799 3.96 -10.10 -3.01
N ALA A 800 3.98 -9.83 -4.32
CA ALA A 800 4.89 -8.86 -4.93
C ALA A 800 4.66 -7.44 -4.40
N THR A 801 3.39 -7.06 -4.16
CA THR A 801 3.04 -5.77 -3.56
C THR A 801 3.57 -5.67 -2.12
N ALA A 802 3.41 -6.73 -1.32
CA ALA A 802 3.89 -6.77 0.07
C ALA A 802 5.43 -6.72 0.17
N LEU A 803 6.15 -7.32 -0.78
CA LEU A 803 7.62 -7.22 -0.87
C LEU A 803 8.06 -5.79 -1.20
N GLU A 804 7.45 -5.13 -2.18
CA GLU A 804 7.84 -3.76 -2.57
C GLU A 804 7.46 -2.71 -1.51
N THR A 805 6.29 -2.81 -0.86
CA THR A 805 5.95 -1.90 0.26
C THR A 805 6.89 -2.09 1.45
N SER A 806 7.30 -3.34 1.72
CA SER A 806 8.29 -3.66 2.75
C SER A 806 9.65 -3.05 2.43
N ARG A 807 10.11 -3.19 1.18
CA ARG A 807 11.36 -2.60 0.68
C ARG A 807 11.38 -1.08 0.82
N MET A 808 10.32 -0.39 0.39
CA MET A 808 10.22 1.06 0.51
C MET A 808 10.22 1.57 1.96
N LEU A 809 9.56 0.87 2.89
CA LEU A 809 9.58 1.23 4.31
C LEU A 809 10.95 0.99 4.95
N LEU A 810 11.57 -0.16 4.65
CA LEU A 810 12.91 -0.52 5.11
C LEU A 810 13.96 0.50 4.66
N TRP A 811 13.97 0.85 3.37
CA TRP A 811 14.92 1.82 2.83
C TRP A 811 14.70 3.22 3.42
N ARG A 812 13.46 3.67 3.61
CA ARG A 812 13.18 4.94 4.32
C ARG A 812 13.75 4.91 5.75
N ALA A 813 13.53 3.82 6.49
CA ALA A 813 13.98 3.72 7.88
C ALA A 813 15.51 3.65 7.99
N ALA A 814 16.19 3.01 7.03
CA ALA A 814 17.64 3.01 6.92
C ALA A 814 18.20 4.41 6.63
N SER A 815 17.67 5.11 5.61
CA SER A 815 18.07 6.50 5.34
C SER A 815 17.80 7.45 6.51
N ALA A 816 16.66 7.30 7.21
CA ALA A 816 16.38 8.10 8.40
C ALA A 816 17.37 7.84 9.56
N LEU A 817 17.92 6.62 9.67
CA LEU A 817 18.97 6.29 10.63
C LEU A 817 20.35 6.82 10.20
N ASP A 818 20.64 6.86 8.89
CA ASP A 818 21.86 7.45 8.33
C ASP A 818 21.87 8.99 8.42
N ASP A 819 20.74 9.64 8.13
CA ASP A 819 20.54 11.10 8.15
C ASP A 819 20.31 11.67 9.58
N ASP A 820 20.43 10.83 10.61
CA ASP A 820 20.15 11.13 12.03
C ASP A 820 18.76 11.77 12.30
N ALA A 821 17.74 11.42 11.52
CA ALA A 821 16.42 12.06 11.54
C ALA A 821 15.68 11.98 12.89
N ASP A 822 14.78 12.93 13.16
CA ASP A 822 13.98 12.97 14.40
C ASP A 822 13.10 11.70 14.58
N ASP A 823 12.54 11.17 13.49
CA ASP A 823 11.63 10.00 13.48
C ASP A 823 12.35 8.64 13.34
N LYS A 824 13.70 8.62 13.33
CA LYS A 824 14.50 7.41 13.05
C LYS A 824 14.17 6.20 13.93
N VAL A 825 13.90 6.41 15.23
CA VAL A 825 13.61 5.32 16.19
C VAL A 825 12.23 4.73 15.94
N GLU A 826 11.22 5.57 15.69
CA GLU A 826 9.87 5.16 15.30
C GLU A 826 9.92 4.38 13.98
N LEU A 827 10.65 4.89 12.98
CA LEU A 827 10.82 4.23 11.69
C LEU A 827 11.53 2.87 11.80
N CYS A 828 12.54 2.72 12.66
CA CYS A 828 13.18 1.43 12.91
C CYS A 828 12.19 0.40 13.48
N ALA A 829 11.35 0.81 14.44
CA ALA A 829 10.32 -0.05 15.01
C ALA A 829 9.21 -0.39 14.00
N MET A 830 8.73 0.61 13.24
CA MET A 830 7.74 0.43 12.17
C MET A 830 8.24 -0.53 11.09
N ALA A 831 9.47 -0.33 10.59
CA ALA A 831 10.08 -1.18 9.59
C ALA A 831 10.23 -2.60 10.10
N LYS A 832 10.84 -2.80 11.28
CA LYS A 832 11.03 -4.14 11.85
C LYS A 832 9.72 -4.89 12.01
N ARG A 833 8.69 -4.24 12.57
CA ARG A 833 7.38 -4.85 12.75
C ARG A 833 6.73 -5.20 11.41
N TYR A 834 6.50 -4.19 10.55
CA TYR A 834 5.72 -4.37 9.33
C TYR A 834 6.41 -5.33 8.34
N VAL A 835 7.72 -5.17 8.13
CA VAL A 835 8.47 -6.00 7.17
C VAL A 835 8.52 -7.45 7.66
N THR A 836 8.83 -7.72 8.94
CA THR A 836 8.91 -9.12 9.40
C THR A 836 7.53 -9.80 9.52
N ASP A 837 6.45 -9.06 9.79
CA ASP A 837 5.08 -9.58 9.65
C ASP A 837 4.75 -9.90 8.18
N ALA A 838 4.88 -8.93 7.27
CA ALA A 838 4.49 -9.08 5.87
C ALA A 838 5.34 -10.11 5.10
N CYS A 839 6.65 -10.15 5.34
CA CYS A 839 7.56 -11.11 4.70
C CYS A 839 7.34 -12.55 5.20
N TYR A 840 6.95 -12.74 6.46
CA TYR A 840 6.52 -14.06 6.94
C TYR A 840 5.25 -14.51 6.20
N ASP A 841 4.24 -13.63 6.10
CA ASP A 841 2.98 -13.95 5.42
C ASP A 841 3.17 -14.22 3.90
N VAL A 842 4.18 -13.61 3.26
CA VAL A 842 4.60 -13.94 1.88
C VAL A 842 5.19 -15.35 1.80
N ALA A 843 6.08 -15.74 2.71
CA ALA A 843 6.68 -17.07 2.67
C ALA A 843 5.68 -18.19 3.04
N ASP A 844 4.76 -17.93 3.96
CA ASP A 844 3.67 -18.85 4.31
C ASP A 844 2.74 -19.07 3.10
N LYS A 845 2.35 -17.99 2.39
CA LYS A 845 1.64 -18.09 1.11
C LYS A 845 2.43 -18.85 0.04
N ALA A 846 3.73 -18.63 -0.09
CA ALA A 846 4.58 -19.36 -1.03
C ALA A 846 4.61 -20.87 -0.75
N LEU A 847 4.66 -21.26 0.53
CA LEU A 847 4.58 -22.64 0.99
C LEU A 847 3.21 -23.24 0.65
N GLN A 848 2.13 -22.52 0.96
CA GLN A 848 0.76 -22.94 0.65
C GLN A 848 0.52 -23.11 -0.87
N LEU A 849 1.14 -22.26 -1.71
CA LEU A 849 1.05 -22.34 -3.18
C LEU A 849 1.80 -23.55 -3.78
N HIS A 850 2.83 -24.08 -3.10
CA HIS A 850 3.43 -25.37 -3.46
C HIS A 850 2.59 -26.58 -3.01
N GLY A 851 1.57 -26.37 -2.17
CA GLY A 851 0.74 -27.43 -1.60
C GLY A 851 1.58 -28.46 -0.86
N GLY A 852 1.37 -29.74 -1.19
CA GLY A 852 2.09 -30.86 -0.56
C GLY A 852 3.61 -30.85 -0.76
N TYR A 853 4.14 -30.12 -1.75
CA TYR A 853 5.58 -29.98 -1.94
C TYR A 853 6.19 -28.88 -1.05
N GLY A 854 5.40 -27.92 -0.56
CA GLY A 854 5.89 -26.79 0.22
C GLY A 854 6.45 -27.19 1.58
N TYR A 855 5.90 -28.24 2.20
CA TYR A 855 6.40 -28.80 3.45
C TYR A 855 7.56 -29.80 3.26
N LEU A 856 7.93 -30.14 2.02
CA LEU A 856 9.06 -31.04 1.75
C LEU A 856 10.36 -30.26 1.73
N ARG A 857 11.29 -30.65 2.62
CA ARG A 857 12.59 -29.98 2.81
C ARG A 857 13.46 -29.90 1.54
N GLU A 858 13.21 -30.74 0.53
CA GLU A 858 13.89 -30.65 -0.77
C GLU A 858 13.56 -29.37 -1.57
N TYR A 859 12.36 -28.80 -1.43
CA TYR A 859 11.99 -27.50 -2.01
C TYR A 859 12.48 -26.33 -1.14
N GLY A 860 12.66 -26.59 0.17
CA GLY A 860 13.27 -25.65 1.10
C GLY A 860 12.43 -24.42 1.44
N LEU A 861 11.12 -24.42 1.15
CA LEU A 861 10.22 -23.38 1.62
C LEU A 861 9.90 -23.52 3.11
N GLU A 862 9.73 -24.75 3.59
CA GLU A 862 9.54 -25.02 5.02
C GLU A 862 10.66 -24.43 5.88
N LYS A 863 11.93 -24.58 5.48
CA LYS A 863 13.08 -23.90 6.10
C LYS A 863 12.90 -22.38 6.13
N ILE A 864 12.58 -21.77 4.98
CA ILE A 864 12.45 -20.32 4.88
C ILE A 864 11.31 -19.81 5.80
N VAL A 865 10.18 -20.50 5.88
CA VAL A 865 9.09 -20.16 6.82
C VAL A 865 9.53 -20.35 8.28
N ARG A 866 10.26 -21.43 8.61
CA ARG A 866 10.84 -21.68 9.95
C ARG A 866 11.79 -20.57 10.38
N ASP A 867 12.66 -20.10 9.48
CA ASP A 867 13.64 -19.04 9.76
C ASP A 867 12.98 -17.66 9.89
N LEU A 868 12.08 -17.31 8.97
CA LEU A 868 11.34 -16.04 9.00
C LEU A 868 10.46 -15.90 10.24
N ARG A 869 10.00 -17.01 10.83
CA ARG A 869 9.24 -16.99 12.09
C ARG A 869 10.02 -16.34 13.23
N VAL A 870 11.33 -16.57 13.29
CA VAL A 870 12.22 -16.05 14.34
C VAL A 870 12.36 -14.52 14.25
N HIS A 871 12.35 -13.96 13.03
CA HIS A 871 12.50 -12.53 12.80
C HIS A 871 11.39 -11.68 13.46
N ARG A 872 10.19 -12.24 13.64
CA ARG A 872 9.07 -11.58 14.33
C ARG A 872 9.27 -11.46 15.86
N ILE A 873 10.27 -12.16 16.41
CA ILE A 873 10.57 -12.26 17.85
C ILE A 873 11.90 -11.56 18.20
N LEU A 874 12.94 -11.80 17.40
CA LEU A 874 14.31 -11.34 17.63
C LEU A 874 14.46 -9.80 17.46
N GLU A 875 15.48 -9.21 18.11
CA GLU A 875 15.72 -7.75 18.23
C GLU A 875 14.57 -6.94 18.88
N GLY A 876 13.67 -7.65 19.59
CA GLY A 876 12.42 -7.16 20.16
C GLY A 876 11.23 -7.61 19.33
N THR A 877 10.22 -8.21 19.98
CA THR A 877 9.06 -8.81 19.29
C THR A 877 8.18 -7.76 18.59
N ASN A 878 7.38 -8.20 17.63
CA ASN A 878 6.46 -7.34 16.86
C ASN A 878 5.30 -6.75 17.70
N GLU A 879 5.19 -7.14 18.97
CA GLU A 879 4.31 -6.58 20.00
C GLU A 879 4.99 -5.44 20.75
N ILE A 880 6.25 -5.60 21.18
CA ILE A 880 7.01 -4.52 21.84
C ILE A 880 7.41 -3.41 20.85
N MET A 881 7.48 -3.68 19.55
CA MET A 881 7.55 -2.66 18.47
C MET A 881 6.23 -1.85 18.29
N ARG A 882 5.38 -1.78 19.31
CA ARG A 882 4.12 -1.00 19.35
C ARG A 882 4.01 -0.12 20.61
N VAL A 883 5.07 -0.06 21.41
CA VAL A 883 5.21 0.66 22.67
C VAL A 883 6.28 1.73 22.50
#